data_AF-A0A813X3Q1-F1
#
_entry.id   AF-A0A813X3Q1-F1
#
_cell.length_a   1.000
_cell.length_b   1.000
_cell.length_c   1.000
_cell.angle_alpha   90.00
_cell.angle_beta   90.00
_cell.angle_gamma   90.00
#
_symmetry.space_group_name_H-M   'P 1'
#
loop_
_entity.id
_entity.type
_entity.pdbx_description
1 polymer ?
#
loop_
_entity_poly.entity_id
_entity_poly.type
_entity_poly.pdbx_seq_one_letter_code
_entity_poly.pdbx_strand_id
1 'polypeptide(L)'
;MGCTGTKASKAEGDIDRYHVEILNAAQGDDVRRLKEIFDELDKRKATTTKKEVLNMVMFIQFNLPSSEEFPSFSLSSSSSSSSSSSSTPYLSPKSFVDISSDVATNWTEQVLSQVLPLNDYPRPHVRRQTWLNLNGHWLFTITDLNDTFPDEYDRFVRVPFPVESYLSGLDEYVDEHVFMWYKRMFDLPFTSQSRILLHFDKVDYETVVYINGKLVGIRHCGGYDPFSYDITSYIHYEDLNEIVVRVWDPSDHWYQARGKQMLDVTEPNSIFYTPCSGIWGTVWLEPVPDVYISRVQFQTNLSMETVHLNYQVDLFLPSMYSKYDFVEYEDDERELLDAAFEKPLQESMNSGYHLNIHIFKANHEHFHTLTTRQINQNNQFVFSLSDINLWSPENPYLYHIRIDLYRKTTLIDQVTSYVAFRQISLCMKSKRICLNNKPYFMFGVLDQGYWPDGLYRAPTDEAYKHDIEQMKKLGFNTLRKHMKIETSRWYYWCDVLGMLVWQDMPASDSYQGYEVEFEQDRQLRLHRDNRTNYLPTKSSMNEDTSARRKLPLYRQHSSKIQFEEELQTMIDFLSFHPSIVIWVLFNEEWGQYNTVRLAKWLESYDPNRLVNAASGWQDRENVGHMRDIHDYTRNILLPTINDSNRALVLGECGGFGLVESGWSYNQYPDEYLLTYAFEQLVVNLSGRLSAMIYTQLSDVEKEKNGYREADGLTALSIAAGKKHKTLTEILATCPEVDVNKASLSGITPLLMVAEVGWPDILDILLQRGAVVDSAPSGKRAEDNKIAGSTPLIGATKYNHPECVKRLLANHANPNHQNQSGISALMLAAEQGYFDCVKLLVQAGADLELAPSGQLALTMNLCGQTPLFCAAKEGRIDIVKYLLDRGANPRVQNHYGVSALWIPAQKGMLQVVELLLNAGADTHVAPFGNLADELNITGWTPLYAAMKSRKFDVVKLLLKRGANPNAVTKLGSTPFLLASEICDLDIIEACVEANADLDFAPSGSDADNLNITGQ
;
A
#
# COMPACT_ATOMS: atom_id res chain seq x y z
N MET A 1 12.07 -45.61 24.56
CA MET A 1 12.39 -46.91 25.19
C MET A 1 11.60 -47.00 26.49
N GLY A 2 10.91 -48.11 26.75
CA GLY A 2 10.16 -48.31 27.98
C GLY A 2 11.03 -48.79 29.14
N CYS A 3 10.71 -48.35 30.36
CA CYS A 3 10.87 -49.05 31.64
C CYS A 3 10.01 -48.31 32.70
N THR A 4 8.88 -48.91 33.08
CA THR A 4 8.57 -49.49 34.41
C THR A 4 8.35 -48.48 35.53
N GLY A 5 7.09 -48.36 35.95
CA GLY A 5 6.63 -47.38 36.91
C GLY A 5 7.00 -47.65 38.37
N THR A 6 6.78 -46.62 39.18
CA THR A 6 6.15 -46.73 40.51
C THR A 6 5.73 -45.34 41.01
N LYS A 7 4.45 -45.23 41.42
CA LYS A 7 3.81 -44.14 42.18
C LYS A 7 3.54 -42.82 41.46
N ALA A 8 2.77 -42.86 40.38
CA ALA A 8 1.88 -41.75 40.03
C ALA A 8 0.50 -42.02 40.66
N SER A 9 0.23 -41.43 41.82
CA SER A 9 -1.10 -41.47 42.44
C SER A 9 -1.67 -40.07 42.47
N LYS A 10 -2.87 -39.91 41.89
CA LYS A 10 -3.73 -38.70 41.85
C LYS A 10 -3.33 -37.54 40.93
N ALA A 11 -2.08 -37.36 40.50
CA ALA A 11 -1.70 -36.25 39.61
C ALA A 11 -2.02 -36.52 38.10
N GLU A 12 -1.89 -37.77 37.63
CA GLU A 12 -2.12 -38.11 36.21
C GLU A 12 -3.60 -38.00 35.78
N GLY A 13 -4.56 -38.19 36.70
CA GLY A 13 -5.99 -38.11 36.38
C GLY A 13 -6.56 -36.69 36.22
N ASP A 14 -5.84 -35.66 36.69
CA ASP A 14 -6.25 -34.26 36.56
C ASP A 14 -5.72 -33.65 35.24
N ILE A 15 -4.61 -34.15 34.69
CA ILE A 15 -4.00 -33.66 33.43
C ILE A 15 -4.92 -33.95 32.23
N ASP A 16 -5.45 -35.17 32.13
CA ASP A 16 -6.35 -35.57 31.04
C ASP A 16 -7.67 -34.77 31.02
N ARG A 17 -8.12 -34.29 32.18
CA ARG A 17 -9.35 -33.49 32.31
C ARG A 17 -9.19 -32.09 31.72
N TYR A 18 -8.09 -31.40 32.06
CA TYR A 18 -7.84 -30.06 31.53
C TYR A 18 -7.31 -30.08 30.09
N HIS A 19 -6.75 -31.20 29.62
CA HIS A 19 -6.20 -31.32 28.26
C HIS A 19 -7.23 -30.99 27.16
N VAL A 20 -8.45 -31.51 27.28
CA VAL A 20 -9.52 -31.27 26.29
C VAL A 20 -10.11 -29.87 26.46
N GLU A 21 -10.22 -29.38 27.70
CA GLU A 21 -10.75 -28.04 27.99
C GLU A 21 -9.81 -26.92 27.53
N ILE A 22 -8.49 -27.10 27.68
CA ILE A 22 -7.47 -26.16 27.19
C ILE A 22 -7.45 -26.13 25.66
N LEU A 23 -7.53 -27.29 25.00
CA LEU A 23 -7.60 -27.37 23.53
C LEU A 23 -8.83 -26.64 22.98
N ASN A 24 -10.01 -26.87 23.58
CA ASN A 24 -11.24 -26.23 23.13
C ASN A 24 -11.26 -24.73 23.44
N ALA A 25 -10.72 -24.31 24.59
CA ALA A 25 -10.63 -22.89 24.95
C ALA A 25 -9.60 -22.14 24.09
N ALA A 26 -8.48 -22.78 23.75
CA ALA A 26 -7.47 -22.20 22.85
C ALA A 26 -7.93 -22.18 21.38
N GLN A 27 -8.75 -23.13 20.94
CA GLN A 27 -9.34 -23.11 19.59
C GLN A 27 -10.52 -22.13 19.43
N GLY A 28 -11.13 -21.72 20.55
CA GLY A 28 -12.28 -20.81 20.57
C GLY A 28 -11.99 -19.42 21.16
N ASP A 29 -10.73 -19.07 21.38
CA ASP A 29 -10.29 -17.82 22.04
C ASP A 29 -11.03 -17.54 23.38
N ASP A 30 -11.38 -18.58 24.15
CA ASP A 30 -12.05 -18.45 25.44
C ASP A 30 -11.03 -18.13 26.55
N VAL A 31 -10.59 -16.88 26.55
CA VAL A 31 -9.60 -16.29 27.49
C VAL A 31 -10.02 -16.49 28.94
N ARG A 32 -11.32 -16.33 29.22
CA ARG A 32 -11.87 -16.50 30.57
C ARG A 32 -11.68 -17.93 31.05
N ARG A 33 -11.93 -18.92 30.19
CA ARG A 33 -11.75 -20.32 30.55
C ARG A 33 -10.27 -20.69 30.71
N LEU A 34 -9.40 -20.20 29.84
CA LEU A 34 -7.95 -20.41 29.99
C LEU A 34 -7.41 -19.81 31.29
N LYS A 35 -7.90 -18.62 31.68
CA LYS A 35 -7.57 -17.94 32.95
C LYS A 35 -8.11 -18.71 34.16
N GLU A 36 -9.35 -19.18 34.13
CA GLU A 36 -9.93 -20.02 35.20
C GLU A 36 -9.13 -21.31 35.42
N ILE A 37 -8.72 -21.98 34.33
CA ILE A 37 -7.88 -23.18 34.39
C ILE A 37 -6.50 -22.85 34.97
N PHE A 38 -5.91 -21.72 34.58
CA PHE A 38 -4.63 -21.26 35.09
C PHE A 38 -4.68 -20.94 36.61
N ASP A 39 -5.72 -20.24 37.06
CA ASP A 39 -5.93 -19.88 38.47
C ASP A 39 -6.24 -21.11 39.34
N GLU A 40 -6.97 -22.09 38.81
CA GLU A 40 -7.23 -23.36 39.48
C GLU A 40 -5.95 -24.17 39.70
N LEU A 41 -5.01 -24.11 38.75
CA LEU A 41 -3.70 -24.76 38.85
C LEU A 41 -2.75 -24.00 39.79
N ASP A 42 -2.80 -22.67 39.78
CA ASP A 42 -1.99 -21.83 40.67
C ASP A 42 -2.34 -22.02 42.15
N LYS A 43 -3.64 -22.06 42.47
CA LYS A 43 -4.14 -22.35 43.83
C LYS A 43 -3.68 -23.71 44.37
N ARG A 44 -3.30 -24.66 43.51
CA ARG A 44 -2.88 -26.01 43.89
C ARG A 44 -1.37 -26.20 44.09
N LYS A 45 -0.54 -25.17 43.82
CA LYS A 45 0.94 -25.21 43.97
C LYS A 45 1.63 -26.41 43.30
N ALA A 46 1.09 -26.92 42.19
CA ALA A 46 1.65 -28.07 41.48
C ALA A 46 2.60 -27.61 40.36
N THR A 47 3.90 -27.52 40.66
CA THR A 47 4.95 -27.03 39.75
C THR A 47 5.10 -27.90 38.49
N THR A 48 5.00 -29.23 38.63
CA THR A 48 5.10 -30.17 37.51
C THR A 48 3.94 -30.01 36.51
N THR A 49 2.72 -29.80 37.01
CA THR A 49 1.50 -29.65 36.20
C THR A 49 1.45 -28.30 35.49
N LYS A 50 1.98 -27.22 36.08
CA LYS A 50 2.17 -25.92 35.40
C LYS A 50 3.12 -26.02 34.21
N LYS A 51 4.25 -26.71 34.39
CA LYS A 51 5.24 -26.96 33.34
C LYS A 51 4.65 -27.80 32.21
N GLU A 52 3.84 -28.82 32.52
CA GLU A 52 3.17 -29.67 31.53
C GLU A 52 2.01 -28.95 30.81
N VAL A 53 1.21 -28.14 31.52
CA VAL A 53 0.12 -27.34 30.93
C VAL A 53 0.67 -26.21 30.07
N LEU A 54 1.72 -25.52 30.49
CA LEU A 54 2.37 -24.53 29.64
C LEU A 54 3.12 -25.21 28.50
N ASN A 55 3.75 -26.38 28.72
CA ASN A 55 4.27 -27.18 27.62
C ASN A 55 3.17 -27.63 26.68
N MET A 56 1.93 -27.83 27.11
CA MET A 56 0.79 -28.14 26.24
C MET A 56 0.25 -26.91 25.53
N VAL A 57 0.11 -25.76 26.20
CA VAL A 57 -0.23 -24.47 25.57
C VAL A 57 0.84 -24.10 24.54
N MET A 58 2.12 -24.25 24.88
CA MET A 58 3.28 -24.10 24.00
C MET A 58 3.31 -25.18 22.91
N PHE A 59 3.03 -26.47 23.20
CA PHE A 59 3.01 -27.55 22.20
C PHE A 59 1.87 -27.39 21.18
N ILE A 60 0.70 -26.93 21.62
CA ILE A 60 -0.43 -26.51 20.77
C ILE A 60 -0.04 -25.26 19.96
N GLN A 61 0.76 -24.37 20.56
CA GLN A 61 1.33 -23.20 19.91
C GLN A 61 2.49 -23.49 18.94
N PHE A 62 3.18 -24.64 19.05
CA PHE A 62 4.34 -25.00 18.24
C PHE A 62 4.08 -26.13 17.23
N ASN A 63 2.97 -26.87 17.33
CA ASN A 63 2.63 -27.95 16.38
C ASN A 63 1.11 -28.07 16.15
N LEU A 64 0.63 -27.52 15.04
CA LEU A 64 -0.54 -28.08 14.35
C LEU A 64 -0.09 -28.62 12.98
N PRO A 65 -0.34 -29.90 12.65
CA PRO A 65 -0.12 -30.41 11.32
C PRO A 65 -1.15 -29.82 10.35
N SER A 66 -0.67 -29.46 9.16
CA SER A 66 -1.48 -29.13 8.01
C SER A 66 -2.30 -30.34 7.55
N SER A 67 -3.63 -30.26 7.54
CA SER A 67 -4.51 -30.83 6.49
C SER A 67 -6.00 -30.78 6.85
N GLU A 68 -6.76 -30.29 5.86
CA GLU A 68 -7.99 -30.86 5.27
C GLU A 68 -9.31 -31.04 6.10
N GLU A 69 -10.35 -30.40 5.53
CA GLU A 69 -11.74 -30.88 5.37
C GLU A 69 -12.84 -30.67 6.47
N PHE A 70 -13.75 -29.71 6.17
CA PHE A 70 -15.22 -29.62 6.44
C PHE A 70 -15.76 -29.42 7.88
N PRO A 71 -17.06 -29.04 8.10
CA PRO A 71 -18.04 -28.27 7.30
C PRO A 71 -18.68 -27.06 8.06
N SER A 72 -19.41 -26.24 7.31
CA SER A 72 -20.20 -25.06 7.73
C SER A 72 -21.27 -25.33 8.80
N PHE A 73 -21.33 -24.50 9.85
CA PHE A 73 -22.50 -24.36 10.73
C PHE A 73 -23.02 -22.92 10.75
N SER A 74 -24.27 -22.76 10.33
CA SER A 74 -25.08 -21.55 10.44
C SER A 74 -25.65 -21.44 11.86
N LEU A 75 -25.45 -20.30 12.53
CA LEU A 75 -26.14 -19.99 13.78
C LEU A 75 -27.16 -18.86 13.56
N SER A 76 -28.42 -19.24 13.76
CA SER A 76 -29.61 -18.40 13.76
C SER A 76 -29.63 -17.45 14.96
N SER A 77 -30.03 -16.22 14.69
CA SER A 77 -30.29 -15.16 15.66
C SER A 77 -31.49 -15.48 16.56
N SER A 78 -31.33 -15.26 17.87
CA SER A 78 -32.45 -15.04 18.78
C SER A 78 -32.08 -14.00 19.82
N SER A 79 -32.85 -12.92 19.80
CA SER A 79 -32.83 -11.78 20.69
C SER A 79 -33.46 -12.09 22.06
N SER A 80 -32.89 -11.54 23.13
CA SER A 80 -33.67 -11.20 24.32
C SER A 80 -32.98 -10.11 25.14
N SER A 81 -33.70 -9.00 25.32
CA SER A 81 -33.37 -7.83 26.13
C SER A 81 -33.77 -8.01 27.60
N SER A 82 -32.95 -7.51 28.53
CA SER A 82 -33.43 -6.93 29.80
C SER A 82 -32.37 -6.05 30.46
N SER A 83 -32.78 -4.83 30.83
CA SER A 83 -32.04 -3.72 31.42
C SER A 83 -32.05 -3.70 32.95
N SER A 84 -30.97 -3.20 33.60
CA SER A 84 -31.02 -2.03 34.53
C SER A 84 -29.68 -1.72 35.24
N SER A 85 -29.06 -0.61 34.82
CA SER A 85 -28.37 0.49 35.55
C SER A 85 -27.57 0.31 36.86
N SER A 86 -26.31 0.77 36.86
CA SER A 86 -25.81 1.84 37.74
C SER A 86 -24.56 2.52 37.15
N SER A 87 -24.45 3.84 37.35
CA SER A 87 -23.73 4.85 36.57
C SER A 87 -22.40 5.35 37.15
N THR A 88 -21.40 5.60 36.30
CA THR A 88 -20.34 6.63 36.46
C THR A 88 -19.94 7.20 35.07
N PRO A 89 -19.50 8.47 34.97
CA PRO A 89 -19.48 9.21 33.71
C PRO A 89 -18.12 9.10 33.02
N TYR A 90 -17.95 8.13 32.14
CA TYR A 90 -16.93 8.23 31.09
C TYR A 90 -17.58 8.91 29.88
N LEU A 91 -16.89 9.90 29.30
CA LEU A 91 -17.26 10.48 28.02
C LEU A 91 -17.47 9.33 27.03
N SER A 92 -18.65 9.31 26.38
CA SER A 92 -18.98 8.31 25.38
C SER A 92 -17.93 8.32 24.27
N PRO A 93 -17.32 7.18 23.91
CA PRO A 93 -16.56 7.07 22.67
C PRO A 93 -17.47 7.56 21.54
N LYS A 94 -16.94 8.45 20.68
CA LYS A 94 -17.63 8.78 19.43
C LYS A 94 -17.94 7.45 18.75
N SER A 95 -19.20 7.29 18.37
CA SER A 95 -19.74 6.12 17.67
C SER A 95 -18.76 5.65 16.60
N PHE A 96 -18.17 4.49 16.84
CA PHE A 96 -17.31 3.78 15.91
C PHE A 96 -18.07 3.54 14.60
N VAL A 97 -17.39 3.87 13.51
CA VAL A 97 -17.70 3.30 12.20
C VAL A 97 -17.50 1.78 12.34
N ASP A 98 -18.47 0.98 11.93
CA ASP A 98 -18.28 -0.46 11.71
C ASP A 98 -17.00 -0.67 10.89
N ILE A 99 -15.94 -1.24 11.48
CA ILE A 99 -14.74 -1.61 10.71
C ILE A 99 -14.86 -3.07 10.31
N SER A 100 -15.10 -3.18 9.01
CA SER A 100 -15.24 -4.31 8.12
C SER A 100 -13.90 -5.01 7.85
N SER A 101 -13.99 -6.12 7.13
CA SER A 101 -12.94 -6.79 6.34
C SER A 101 -12.06 -5.90 5.43
N ASP A 102 -12.07 -4.57 5.55
CA ASP A 102 -11.52 -3.62 4.58
C ASP A 102 -10.06 -3.19 4.85
N VAL A 103 -9.49 -3.50 6.04
CA VAL A 103 -8.07 -3.24 6.37
C VAL A 103 -7.15 -4.47 6.21
N ALA A 104 -7.72 -5.65 5.95
CA ALA A 104 -6.95 -6.87 5.78
C ALA A 104 -6.05 -6.82 4.53
N THR A 105 -4.79 -7.18 4.70
CA THR A 105 -3.82 -7.39 3.62
C THR A 105 -3.76 -8.87 3.22
N ASN A 106 -3.04 -9.17 2.13
CA ASN A 106 -2.78 -10.56 1.71
C ASN A 106 -2.01 -11.38 2.76
N TRP A 107 -1.47 -10.74 3.80
CA TRP A 107 -0.67 -11.37 4.84
C TRP A 107 -1.44 -11.56 6.16
N THR A 108 -2.60 -10.92 6.33
CA THR A 108 -3.33 -10.87 7.61
C THR A 108 -3.65 -12.27 8.14
N GLU A 109 -4.26 -13.13 7.32
CA GLU A 109 -4.60 -14.50 7.71
C GLU A 109 -3.36 -15.33 8.11
N GLN A 110 -2.26 -15.13 7.38
CA GLN A 110 -0.99 -15.78 7.71
C GLN A 110 -0.53 -15.36 9.11
N VAL A 111 -0.51 -14.06 9.42
CA VAL A 111 -0.10 -13.56 10.72
C VAL A 111 -1.01 -14.06 11.82
N LEU A 112 -2.33 -13.96 11.66
CA LEU A 112 -3.31 -14.37 12.67
C LEU A 112 -3.19 -15.87 13.00
N SER A 113 -2.90 -16.70 11.99
CA SER A 113 -2.66 -18.15 12.17
C SER A 113 -1.31 -18.49 12.82
N GLN A 114 -0.33 -17.58 12.79
CA GLN A 114 0.98 -17.78 13.41
C GLN A 114 0.95 -17.49 14.90
N VAL A 115 1.67 -18.29 15.67
CA VAL A 115 1.83 -18.07 17.11
C VAL A 115 2.94 -17.09 17.42
N LEU A 116 4.07 -17.23 16.72
CA LEU A 116 5.22 -16.33 16.82
C LEU A 116 5.32 -15.53 15.53
N PRO A 117 4.61 -14.39 15.43
CA PRO A 117 4.78 -13.51 14.28
C PRO A 117 6.22 -12.98 14.26
N LEU A 118 6.74 -12.77 13.05
CA LEU A 118 8.06 -12.15 12.81
C LEU A 118 9.18 -12.90 13.56
N ASN A 119 9.35 -14.19 13.26
CA ASN A 119 10.27 -15.09 13.96
C ASN A 119 11.70 -15.13 13.40
N ASP A 120 12.10 -14.10 12.66
CA ASP A 120 13.46 -13.91 12.19
C ASP A 120 14.33 -13.24 13.25
N TYR A 121 15.62 -13.60 13.26
CA TYR A 121 16.56 -13.03 14.23
C TYR A 121 16.68 -11.50 14.04
N PRO A 122 16.36 -10.67 15.04
CA PRO A 122 16.14 -9.23 14.84
C PRO A 122 17.39 -8.41 14.50
N ARG A 123 18.60 -8.94 14.73
CA ARG A 123 19.88 -8.22 14.52
C ARG A 123 20.76 -8.87 13.45
N PRO A 124 20.53 -8.58 12.16
CA PRO A 124 21.35 -9.07 11.05
C PRO A 124 22.85 -8.79 11.18
N HIS A 125 23.23 -7.74 11.92
CA HIS A 125 24.61 -7.31 12.13
C HIS A 125 25.41 -8.17 13.11
N VAL A 126 24.76 -8.83 14.06
CA VAL A 126 25.40 -9.65 15.11
C VAL A 126 24.50 -10.86 15.40
N ARG A 127 24.47 -11.81 14.46
CA ARG A 127 23.60 -12.99 14.53
C ARG A 127 24.24 -14.12 15.32
N ARG A 128 23.52 -14.56 16.36
CA ARG A 128 23.81 -15.79 17.12
C ARG A 128 22.85 -16.91 16.73
N GLN A 129 23.28 -18.15 16.95
CA GLN A 129 22.47 -19.33 16.65
C GLN A 129 21.37 -19.55 17.70
N THR A 130 21.67 -19.26 18.96
CA THR A 130 20.79 -19.51 20.09
C THR A 130 20.15 -18.21 20.55
N TRP A 131 18.83 -18.16 20.56
CA TRP A 131 18.01 -17.04 21.02
C TRP A 131 16.57 -17.54 21.22
N LEU A 132 15.71 -16.75 21.87
CA LEU A 132 14.29 -17.07 22.05
C LEU A 132 13.43 -15.85 21.71
N ASN A 133 12.50 -16.02 20.78
CA ASN A 133 11.50 -15.00 20.46
C ASN A 133 10.40 -14.97 21.53
N LEU A 134 10.04 -13.78 21.99
CA LEU A 134 8.95 -13.55 22.93
C LEU A 134 7.72 -12.87 22.29
N ASN A 135 7.66 -12.73 20.97
CA ASN A 135 6.47 -12.28 20.24
C ASN A 135 5.26 -13.23 20.42
N GLY A 136 4.09 -12.79 20.00
CA GLY A 136 2.81 -13.50 20.11
C GLY A 136 1.90 -12.87 21.16
N HIS A 137 0.98 -13.66 21.73
CA HIS A 137 0.01 -13.14 22.71
C HIS A 137 0.63 -12.88 24.08
N TRP A 138 0.32 -11.71 24.63
CA TRP A 138 0.66 -11.28 25.99
C TRP A 138 -0.64 -10.89 26.71
N LEU A 139 -0.71 -11.14 28.01
CA LEU A 139 -1.79 -10.61 28.84
C LEU A 139 -1.68 -9.09 28.88
N PHE A 140 -2.81 -8.40 28.79
CA PHE A 140 -2.87 -6.96 28.64
C PHE A 140 -3.96 -6.32 29.51
N THR A 141 -3.69 -5.11 30.00
CA THR A 141 -4.68 -4.21 30.61
C THR A 141 -4.22 -2.75 30.49
N ILE A 142 -5.15 -1.82 30.65
CA ILE A 142 -4.90 -0.39 30.73
C ILE A 142 -5.32 0.10 32.12
N THR A 143 -4.54 1.00 32.73
CA THR A 143 -4.82 1.60 34.05
C THR A 143 -4.66 3.11 34.01
N ASP A 144 -5.17 3.83 35.01
CA ASP A 144 -4.91 5.28 35.13
C ASP A 144 -3.45 5.51 35.57
N LEU A 145 -2.90 6.72 35.32
CA LEU A 145 -1.50 7.06 35.68
C LEU A 145 -1.16 7.01 37.18
N ASN A 146 -2.17 6.90 38.06
CA ASN A 146 -1.97 6.85 39.51
C ASN A 146 -1.91 5.42 40.05
N ASP A 147 -2.18 4.42 39.21
CA ASP A 147 -2.24 3.03 39.64
C ASP A 147 -0.84 2.42 39.79
N THR A 148 -0.74 1.51 40.75
CA THR A 148 0.43 0.63 40.94
C THR A 148 0.25 -0.63 40.09
N PHE A 149 1.04 -1.69 40.33
CA PHE A 149 0.89 -2.96 39.60
C PHE A 149 -0.58 -3.38 39.47
N PRO A 150 -1.06 -3.77 38.28
CA PRO A 150 -2.44 -4.18 38.10
C PRO A 150 -2.70 -5.51 38.80
N ASP A 151 -3.84 -5.60 39.51
CA ASP A 151 -4.30 -6.84 40.13
C ASP A 151 -4.81 -7.86 39.10
N GLU A 152 -5.29 -7.38 37.95
CA GLU A 152 -5.87 -8.23 36.90
C GLU A 152 -5.45 -7.79 35.49
N TYR A 153 -5.34 -8.78 34.59
CA TYR A 153 -5.22 -8.59 33.15
C TYR A 153 -6.48 -9.16 32.49
N ASP A 154 -7.16 -8.39 31.65
CA ASP A 154 -8.51 -8.69 31.17
C ASP A 154 -8.58 -9.17 29.72
N ARG A 155 -7.54 -8.92 28.92
CA ARG A 155 -7.47 -9.31 27.50
C ARG A 155 -6.07 -9.73 27.05
N PHE A 156 -5.95 -10.18 25.81
CA PHE A 156 -4.67 -10.46 25.16
C PHE A 156 -4.34 -9.39 24.13
N VAL A 157 -3.06 -9.08 23.99
CA VAL A 157 -2.49 -8.27 22.92
C VAL A 157 -1.43 -9.07 22.18
N ARG A 158 -1.36 -8.94 20.85
CA ARG A 158 -0.37 -9.60 20.03
C ARG A 158 0.85 -8.71 19.80
N VAL A 159 1.94 -9.04 20.48
CA VAL A 159 3.25 -8.40 20.31
C VAL A 159 3.92 -8.97 19.04
N PRO A 160 4.51 -8.14 18.16
CA PRO A 160 4.88 -6.74 18.37
C PRO A 160 4.07 -5.77 17.50
N PHE A 161 2.74 -5.80 17.58
CA PHE A 161 1.89 -4.87 16.83
C PHE A 161 1.40 -3.73 17.74
N PRO A 162 1.36 -2.46 17.27
CA PRO A 162 0.83 -1.34 18.04
C PRO A 162 -0.59 -1.61 18.55
N VAL A 163 -0.96 -1.09 19.71
CA VAL A 163 -2.29 -1.32 20.33
C VAL A 163 -3.44 -0.88 19.42
N GLU A 164 -3.23 0.18 18.66
CA GLU A 164 -4.18 0.77 17.71
C GLU A 164 -4.33 -0.04 16.43
N SER A 165 -3.49 -1.06 16.21
CA SER A 165 -3.51 -1.84 14.98
C SER A 165 -4.45 -3.05 15.07
N TYR A 166 -5.05 -3.41 13.95
CA TYR A 166 -5.87 -4.61 13.82
C TYR A 166 -5.09 -5.89 14.18
N LEU A 167 -3.82 -6.00 13.75
CA LEU A 167 -2.98 -7.17 14.02
C LEU A 167 -2.60 -7.35 15.50
N SER A 168 -2.79 -6.32 16.34
CA SER A 168 -2.63 -6.48 17.80
C SER A 168 -3.77 -7.29 18.43
N GLY A 169 -4.93 -7.36 17.76
CA GLY A 169 -6.17 -7.92 18.30
C GLY A 169 -6.94 -6.98 19.22
N LEU A 170 -6.48 -5.74 19.43
CA LEU A 170 -7.15 -4.74 20.25
C LEU A 170 -7.88 -3.68 19.40
N ASP A 171 -7.18 -3.04 18.45
CA ASP A 171 -7.74 -1.93 17.64
C ASP A 171 -8.30 -0.81 18.53
N GLU A 172 -7.55 -0.48 19.59
CA GLU A 172 -7.96 0.46 20.63
C GLU A 172 -7.10 1.73 20.58
N TYR A 173 -7.74 2.88 20.71
CA TYR A 173 -7.06 4.17 20.79
C TYR A 173 -6.54 4.41 22.22
N VAL A 174 -5.27 4.80 22.35
CA VAL A 174 -4.61 5.14 23.62
C VAL A 174 -4.21 6.62 23.64
N ASP A 175 -4.37 7.29 24.78
CA ASP A 175 -3.94 8.67 25.01
C ASP A 175 -2.94 8.79 26.18
N GLU A 176 -2.49 10.01 26.46
CA GLU A 176 -1.44 10.26 27.45
C GLU A 176 -1.87 10.02 28.91
N HIS A 177 -3.14 9.72 29.19
CA HIS A 177 -3.69 9.64 30.55
C HIS A 177 -3.70 8.23 31.15
N VAL A 178 -3.09 7.25 30.48
CA VAL A 178 -3.14 5.85 30.91
C VAL A 178 -1.78 5.14 30.85
N PHE A 179 -1.64 4.06 31.61
CA PHE A 179 -0.57 3.08 31.45
C PHE A 179 -1.06 1.83 30.74
N MET A 180 -0.27 1.34 29.81
CA MET A 180 -0.43 0.03 29.19
C MET A 180 0.42 -1.00 29.92
N TRP A 181 -0.18 -2.10 30.36
CA TRP A 181 0.51 -3.16 31.08
C TRP A 181 0.47 -4.46 30.29
N TYR A 182 1.65 -5.01 30.03
CA TYR A 182 1.85 -6.27 29.34
C TYR A 182 2.40 -7.30 30.32
N LYS A 183 1.93 -8.54 30.26
CA LYS A 183 2.46 -9.66 31.05
C LYS A 183 2.58 -10.92 30.22
N ARG A 184 3.70 -11.62 30.38
CA ARG A 184 3.92 -12.92 29.76
C ARG A 184 4.71 -13.83 30.67
N MET A 185 4.43 -15.13 30.55
CA MET A 185 5.26 -16.17 31.14
C MET A 185 6.20 -16.76 30.09
N PHE A 186 7.41 -17.11 30.47
CA PHE A 186 8.38 -17.74 29.58
C PHE A 186 9.27 -18.73 30.34
N ASP A 187 9.62 -19.82 29.66
CA ASP A 187 10.63 -20.77 30.11
C ASP A 187 11.98 -20.48 29.44
N LEU A 188 13.05 -21.02 30.01
CA LEU A 188 14.39 -20.85 29.49
C LEU A 188 14.87 -22.16 28.87
N PRO A 189 15.05 -22.22 27.54
CA PRO A 189 15.68 -23.36 26.89
C PRO A 189 17.21 -23.36 27.06
N PHE A 190 17.76 -22.40 27.82
CA PHE A 190 19.19 -22.17 27.99
C PHE A 190 19.70 -22.70 29.35
N THR A 191 20.99 -23.02 29.41
CA THR A 191 21.64 -23.48 30.63
C THR A 191 22.04 -22.32 31.54
N SER A 192 22.18 -22.57 32.85
CA SER A 192 22.59 -21.59 33.87
C SER A 192 24.01 -21.03 33.73
N GLN A 193 24.76 -21.41 32.69
CA GLN A 193 26.14 -20.98 32.46
C GLN A 193 26.24 -19.74 31.55
N SER A 194 25.13 -19.27 30.98
CA SER A 194 25.07 -18.11 30.10
C SER A 194 24.50 -16.89 30.84
N ARG A 195 24.95 -15.69 30.47
CA ARG A 195 24.22 -14.45 30.78
C ARG A 195 23.04 -14.34 29.83
N ILE A 196 21.89 -13.92 30.32
CA ILE A 196 20.67 -13.78 29.52
C ILE A 196 20.35 -12.31 29.36
N LEU A 197 20.41 -11.83 28.12
CA LEU A 197 19.99 -10.49 27.75
C LEU A 197 18.54 -10.52 27.28
N LEU A 198 17.73 -9.61 27.81
CA LEU A 198 16.40 -9.31 27.31
C LEU A 198 16.50 -8.08 26.41
N HIS A 199 15.97 -8.19 25.20
CA HIS A 199 16.00 -7.12 24.21
C HIS A 199 14.58 -6.71 23.81
N PHE A 200 14.42 -5.41 23.60
CA PHE A 200 13.27 -4.80 22.95
C PHE A 200 13.78 -4.05 21.72
N ASP A 201 13.18 -4.30 20.56
CA ASP A 201 13.53 -3.55 19.35
C ASP A 201 12.93 -2.14 19.43
N LYS A 202 11.63 -2.01 19.72
CA LYS A 202 10.90 -0.73 19.77
C LYS A 202 9.71 -0.80 20.71
N VAL A 203 9.57 0.23 21.56
CA VAL A 203 8.43 0.42 22.45
C VAL A 203 8.16 1.92 22.55
N ASP A 204 6.97 2.37 22.20
CA ASP A 204 6.60 3.79 22.28
C ASP A 204 5.82 4.04 23.58
N TYR A 205 6.29 4.86 24.54
CA TYR A 205 7.57 5.59 24.61
C TYR A 205 8.36 5.27 25.88
N GLU A 206 7.81 5.56 27.06
CA GLU A 206 8.45 5.31 28.35
C GLU A 206 8.17 3.87 28.78
N THR A 207 9.22 3.09 29.00
CA THR A 207 9.12 1.66 29.31
C THR A 207 9.80 1.29 30.62
N VAL A 208 9.09 0.50 31.44
CA VAL A 208 9.60 -0.07 32.70
C VAL A 208 9.37 -1.58 32.69
N VAL A 209 10.42 -2.34 32.99
CA VAL A 209 10.41 -3.81 32.89
C VAL A 209 10.63 -4.46 34.24
N TYR A 210 9.82 -5.47 34.53
CA TYR A 210 9.93 -6.30 35.72
C TYR A 210 10.07 -7.78 35.33
N ILE A 211 10.96 -8.47 36.03
CA ILE A 211 11.14 -9.92 35.91
C ILE A 211 10.89 -10.54 37.28
N ASN A 212 9.96 -11.49 37.35
CA ASN A 212 9.55 -12.17 38.59
C ASN A 212 9.26 -11.17 39.73
N GLY A 213 8.49 -10.10 39.41
CA GLY A 213 8.11 -9.03 40.34
C GLY A 213 9.22 -8.05 40.73
N LYS A 214 10.42 -8.15 40.16
CA LYS A 214 11.56 -7.24 40.45
C LYS A 214 11.83 -6.31 39.28
N LEU A 215 12.01 -5.03 39.57
CA LEU A 215 12.41 -4.03 38.58
C LEU A 215 13.78 -4.36 37.98
N VAL A 216 13.89 -4.32 36.66
CA VAL A 216 15.11 -4.58 35.91
C VAL A 216 15.60 -3.27 35.27
N GLY A 217 16.82 -2.88 35.62
CA GLY A 217 17.46 -1.69 35.08
C GLY A 217 16.76 -0.37 35.42
N ILE A 218 17.14 0.70 34.72
CA ILE A 218 16.47 2.00 34.75
C ILE A 218 15.36 2.06 33.69
N ARG A 219 14.39 2.96 33.84
CA ARG A 219 13.38 3.22 32.80
C ARG A 219 14.04 3.58 31.46
N HIS A 220 13.45 3.12 30.35
CA HIS A 220 13.84 3.50 28.99
C HIS A 220 12.87 4.56 28.44
N CYS A 221 13.38 5.51 27.67
CA CYS A 221 12.60 6.54 26.98
C CYS A 221 13.11 6.65 25.54
N GLY A 222 12.36 6.14 24.57
CA GLY A 222 12.72 6.16 23.15
C GLY A 222 11.81 5.26 22.32
N GLY A 223 10.93 5.86 21.52
CA GLY A 223 9.87 5.15 20.79
C GLY A 223 10.36 4.31 19.62
N TYR A 224 11.49 4.71 19.05
CA TYR A 224 12.13 4.07 17.89
C TYR A 224 13.41 3.29 18.24
N ASP A 225 13.88 3.46 19.48
CA ASP A 225 15.21 3.04 19.89
C ASP A 225 15.20 1.65 20.55
N PRO A 226 16.11 0.76 20.13
CA PRO A 226 16.26 -0.53 20.79
C PRO A 226 17.00 -0.39 22.11
N PHE A 227 16.60 -1.18 23.10
CA PHE A 227 17.24 -1.22 24.42
C PHE A 227 17.30 -2.65 24.94
N SER A 228 18.12 -2.87 25.96
CA SER A 228 18.38 -4.23 26.47
C SER A 228 18.76 -4.22 27.94
N TYR A 229 18.38 -5.29 28.64
CA TYR A 229 18.75 -5.51 30.03
C TYR A 229 19.38 -6.88 30.23
N ASP A 230 20.37 -6.95 31.10
CA ASP A 230 20.85 -8.23 31.61
C ASP A 230 19.90 -8.71 32.73
N ILE A 231 19.18 -9.80 32.46
CA ILE A 231 18.18 -10.37 33.38
C ILE A 231 18.71 -11.59 34.14
N THR A 232 19.99 -11.91 34.01
CA THR A 232 20.59 -13.16 34.51
C THR A 232 20.33 -13.39 36.00
N SER A 233 20.38 -12.34 36.82
CA SER A 233 20.17 -12.41 38.27
C SER A 233 18.70 -12.38 38.70
N TYR A 234 17.78 -12.18 37.76
CA TYR A 234 16.34 -12.04 38.02
C TYR A 234 15.55 -13.29 37.64
N ILE A 235 16.13 -14.16 36.81
CA ILE A 235 15.49 -15.38 36.28
C ILE A 235 15.73 -16.63 37.14
N HIS A 236 14.82 -17.59 36.99
CA HIS A 236 14.88 -18.94 37.53
C HIS A 236 15.05 -19.92 36.38
N TYR A 237 16.16 -20.67 36.34
CA TYR A 237 16.47 -21.57 35.19
C TYR A 237 15.65 -22.86 35.17
N GLU A 238 15.17 -23.32 36.32
CA GLU A 238 14.42 -24.58 36.43
C GLU A 238 12.90 -24.38 36.52
N ASP A 239 12.47 -23.13 36.69
CA ASP A 239 11.08 -22.72 36.89
C ASP A 239 10.61 -21.76 35.77
N LEU A 240 9.31 -21.54 35.72
CA LEU A 240 8.70 -20.58 34.82
C LEU A 240 8.99 -19.14 35.29
N ASN A 241 9.34 -18.26 34.36
CA ASN A 241 9.61 -16.85 34.64
C ASN A 241 8.45 -15.98 34.16
N GLU A 242 8.26 -14.87 34.86
CA GLU A 242 7.30 -13.83 34.51
C GLU A 242 8.05 -12.58 34.02
N ILE A 243 7.55 -12.00 32.93
CA ILE A 243 7.88 -10.65 32.50
C ILE A 243 6.63 -9.78 32.58
N VAL A 244 6.78 -8.59 33.18
CA VAL A 244 5.77 -7.53 33.17
C VAL A 244 6.41 -6.27 32.61
N VAL A 245 5.72 -5.61 31.68
CA VAL A 245 6.17 -4.37 31.05
C VAL A 245 5.08 -3.33 31.22
N ARG A 246 5.44 -2.17 31.76
CA ARG A 246 4.58 -0.99 31.82
C ARG A 246 5.07 -0.01 30.76
N VAL A 247 4.16 0.45 29.92
CA VAL A 247 4.41 1.43 28.86
C VAL A 247 3.53 2.65 29.08
N TRP A 248 4.11 3.83 28.89
CA TRP A 248 3.41 5.11 28.81
C TRP A 248 3.78 5.82 27.52
N ASP A 249 2.78 6.26 26.75
CA ASP A 249 2.99 6.99 25.52
C ASP A 249 2.19 8.31 25.56
N PRO A 250 2.87 9.47 25.59
CA PRO A 250 2.20 10.76 25.52
C PRO A 250 1.80 11.17 24.09
N SER A 251 2.07 10.34 23.07
CA SER A 251 1.76 10.57 21.66
C SER A 251 2.27 11.93 21.15
N ASP A 252 1.41 12.95 21.03
CA ASP A 252 1.81 14.27 20.55
C ASP A 252 1.87 15.38 21.63
N HIS A 253 1.70 15.02 22.90
CA HIS A 253 1.75 15.94 24.05
C HIS A 253 3.13 16.08 24.71
N TRP A 254 4.18 15.43 24.19
CA TRP A 254 5.55 15.54 24.68
C TRP A 254 6.59 15.74 23.56
N TYR A 255 7.89 15.73 23.91
CA TYR A 255 9.02 16.06 23.04
C TYR A 255 9.72 14.85 22.39
N GLN A 256 9.14 13.66 22.49
CA GLN A 256 9.72 12.45 21.92
C GLN A 256 9.72 12.51 20.40
N ALA A 257 10.66 11.82 19.75
CA ALA A 257 10.55 11.59 18.33
C ALA A 257 9.28 10.78 18.03
N ARG A 258 8.27 11.42 17.43
CA ARG A 258 6.97 10.81 17.13
C ARG A 258 6.69 10.69 15.63
N GLY A 259 7.48 11.34 14.77
CA GLY A 259 7.22 11.34 13.33
C GLY A 259 5.86 11.97 12.99
N LYS A 260 5.06 11.32 12.14
CA LYS A 260 3.75 11.83 11.68
C LYS A 260 2.56 11.39 12.55
N GLN A 261 2.77 11.06 13.82
CA GLN A 261 1.70 10.63 14.74
C GLN A 261 1.04 11.83 15.42
N MET A 262 -0.30 11.81 15.53
CA MET A 262 -1.07 12.85 16.22
C MET A 262 -2.37 12.28 16.80
N LEU A 263 -2.75 12.69 18.03
CA LEU A 263 -3.99 12.22 18.67
C LEU A 263 -5.26 12.76 17.96
N ASP A 264 -5.24 14.02 17.50
CA ASP A 264 -6.35 14.63 16.75
C ASP A 264 -6.12 14.58 15.23
N VAL A 265 -6.51 13.46 14.60
CA VAL A 265 -6.50 13.32 13.14
C VAL A 265 -7.81 13.77 12.49
N THR A 266 -8.66 14.60 13.10
CA THR A 266 -10.01 14.88 12.57
C THR A 266 -10.04 15.72 11.29
N GLU A 267 -8.95 16.39 10.91
CA GLU A 267 -8.92 17.20 9.69
C GLU A 267 -9.03 16.32 8.41
N PRO A 268 -9.89 16.68 7.45
CA PRO A 268 -10.11 15.87 6.24
C PRO A 268 -8.90 15.81 5.29
N ASN A 269 -7.95 16.74 5.42
CA ASN A 269 -6.74 16.82 4.60
C ASN A 269 -5.45 16.73 5.44
N SER A 270 -5.48 15.98 6.56
CA SER A 270 -4.32 15.82 7.43
C SER A 270 -3.23 14.96 6.78
N ILE A 271 -1.98 15.34 7.02
CA ILE A 271 -0.75 14.58 6.70
C ILE A 271 -0.23 13.77 7.90
N PHE A 272 -0.94 13.82 9.02
CA PHE A 272 -0.65 13.05 10.23
C PHE A 272 -1.54 11.80 10.28
N TYR A 273 -1.01 10.72 10.85
CA TYR A 273 -1.61 9.39 10.87
C TYR A 273 -1.96 8.97 12.30
N THR A 274 -2.71 7.86 12.39
CA THR A 274 -3.06 7.21 13.65
C THR A 274 -1.80 7.00 14.53
N PRO A 275 -1.83 7.37 15.82
CA PRO A 275 -0.78 7.04 16.78
C PRO A 275 -0.54 5.52 16.88
N CYS A 276 0.66 5.12 17.25
CA CYS A 276 1.10 3.74 17.37
C CYS A 276 1.83 3.57 18.71
N SER A 277 1.10 3.17 19.73
CA SER A 277 1.58 3.05 21.09
C SER A 277 1.92 1.59 21.46
N GLY A 278 2.74 1.43 22.51
CA GLY A 278 3.04 0.12 23.08
C GLY A 278 4.23 -0.59 22.42
N ILE A 279 4.24 -1.93 22.50
CA ILE A 279 5.35 -2.75 22.00
C ILE A 279 5.14 -3.05 20.51
N TRP A 280 5.79 -2.28 19.64
CA TRP A 280 5.67 -2.42 18.19
C TRP A 280 6.94 -2.99 17.50
N GLY A 281 7.96 -3.32 18.30
CA GLY A 281 9.17 -4.02 17.88
C GLY A 281 9.33 -5.40 18.53
N THR A 282 10.11 -6.29 17.92
CA THR A 282 10.29 -7.66 18.42
C THR A 282 10.90 -7.68 19.82
N VAL A 283 10.43 -8.58 20.68
CA VAL A 283 10.99 -8.84 22.03
C VAL A 283 11.66 -10.20 22.03
N TRP A 284 12.90 -10.30 22.51
CA TRP A 284 13.62 -11.58 22.50
C TRP A 284 14.64 -11.72 23.63
N LEU A 285 15.01 -12.96 23.93
CA LEU A 285 16.11 -13.31 24.83
C LEU A 285 17.33 -13.78 24.03
N GLU A 286 18.51 -13.36 24.46
CA GLU A 286 19.78 -13.80 23.92
C GLU A 286 20.71 -14.32 25.04
N PRO A 287 21.12 -15.61 25.00
CA PRO A 287 22.18 -16.12 25.84
C PRO A 287 23.55 -15.69 25.29
N VAL A 288 24.35 -15.04 26.13
CA VAL A 288 25.70 -14.57 25.82
C VAL A 288 26.71 -15.05 26.88
N PRO A 289 27.99 -15.22 26.52
CA PRO A 289 29.06 -15.43 27.50
C PRO A 289 29.33 -14.15 28.32
N ASP A 290 30.15 -14.24 29.39
CA ASP A 290 30.52 -13.09 30.22
C ASP A 290 31.17 -11.93 29.45
N VAL A 291 31.92 -12.27 28.40
CA VAL A 291 32.53 -11.31 27.47
C VAL A 291 32.08 -11.69 26.07
N TYR A 292 31.33 -10.80 25.44
CA TYR A 292 30.67 -11.06 24.17
C TYR A 292 30.83 -9.89 23.21
N ILE A 293 30.61 -10.18 21.92
CA ILE A 293 30.60 -9.19 20.84
C ILE A 293 29.28 -8.43 20.89
N SER A 294 29.30 -7.14 21.22
CA SER A 294 28.08 -6.34 21.32
C SER A 294 27.72 -5.64 20.02
N ARG A 295 28.72 -5.13 19.28
CA ARG A 295 28.53 -4.39 18.04
C ARG A 295 29.66 -4.70 17.05
N VAL A 296 29.33 -4.64 15.76
CA VAL A 296 30.26 -4.76 14.64
C VAL A 296 29.94 -3.67 13.63
N GLN A 297 30.94 -2.89 13.23
CA GLN A 297 30.80 -1.85 12.22
C GLN A 297 31.92 -1.92 11.20
N PHE A 298 31.58 -1.62 9.95
CA PHE A 298 32.49 -1.66 8.81
C PHE A 298 32.43 -0.32 8.06
N GLN A 299 33.61 0.20 7.70
CA GLN A 299 33.78 1.39 6.87
C GLN A 299 34.72 1.06 5.72
N THR A 300 34.32 1.41 4.51
CA THR A 300 35.08 1.08 3.29
C THR A 300 35.50 2.33 2.54
N ASN A 301 36.78 2.40 2.20
CA ASN A 301 37.37 3.46 1.39
C ASN A 301 38.01 2.86 0.13
N LEU A 302 37.65 3.39 -1.04
CA LEU A 302 38.07 2.90 -2.34
C LEU A 302 39.28 3.68 -2.86
N SER A 303 40.37 2.98 -3.15
CA SER A 303 41.52 3.49 -3.91
C SER A 303 41.51 2.90 -5.33
N MET A 304 42.40 3.35 -6.25
CA MET A 304 42.33 2.97 -7.66
C MET A 304 42.48 1.45 -7.95
N GLU A 305 42.92 0.63 -6.98
CA GLU A 305 43.02 -0.83 -7.13
C GLU A 305 42.76 -1.65 -5.85
N THR A 306 42.51 -1.00 -4.70
CA THR A 306 42.30 -1.68 -3.41
C THR A 306 41.16 -1.06 -2.63
N VAL A 307 40.57 -1.86 -1.74
CA VAL A 307 39.62 -1.36 -0.74
C VAL A 307 40.24 -1.45 0.63
N HIS A 308 40.27 -0.31 1.31
CA HIS A 308 40.61 -0.21 2.71
C HIS A 308 39.35 -0.47 3.51
N LEU A 309 39.35 -1.55 4.28
CA LEU A 309 38.29 -1.83 5.25
C LEU A 309 38.79 -1.42 6.63
N ASN A 310 38.07 -0.48 7.23
CA ASN A 310 38.10 -0.19 8.66
C ASN A 310 36.99 -0.99 9.31
N TYR A 311 37.27 -1.62 10.44
CA TYR A 311 36.22 -2.19 11.26
C TYR A 311 36.41 -1.84 12.72
N GLN A 312 35.30 -1.88 13.44
CA GLN A 312 35.23 -1.73 14.87
C GLN A 312 34.39 -2.88 15.42
N VAL A 313 34.87 -3.52 16.49
CA VAL A 313 34.12 -4.55 17.23
C VAL A 313 34.15 -4.15 18.69
N ASP A 314 32.96 -3.90 19.24
CA ASP A 314 32.83 -3.56 20.65
C ASP A 314 32.65 -4.85 21.47
N LEU A 315 33.41 -4.95 22.56
CA LEU A 315 33.30 -6.05 23.52
C LEU A 315 32.64 -5.53 24.79
N PHE A 316 31.63 -6.25 25.27
CA PHE A 316 31.09 -5.98 26.59
C PHE A 316 31.98 -6.62 27.66
N LEU A 317 32.50 -5.82 28.59
CA LEU A 317 33.40 -6.24 29.66
C LEU A 317 32.81 -5.83 31.03
N PRO A 318 32.23 -6.78 31.80
CA PRO A 318 31.49 -6.45 33.03
C PRO A 318 32.30 -5.70 34.09
N SER A 319 33.61 -5.94 34.18
CA SER A 319 34.49 -5.34 35.20
C SER A 319 34.82 -3.87 34.98
N MET A 320 34.48 -3.28 33.82
CA MET A 320 34.72 -1.87 33.54
C MET A 320 33.52 -0.96 33.82
N TYR A 321 32.33 -1.54 33.99
CA TYR A 321 31.10 -0.79 34.25
C TYR A 321 30.67 -0.80 35.73
N SER A 322 31.41 -1.47 36.63
CA SER A 322 31.02 -1.65 38.03
C SER A 322 31.30 -0.44 38.96
N LYS A 323 31.31 0.81 38.46
CA LYS A 323 31.63 1.96 39.32
C LYS A 323 30.73 3.18 39.20
N TYR A 324 29.65 3.11 38.43
CA TYR A 324 28.68 4.20 38.35
C TYR A 324 27.28 3.70 38.68
N ASP A 325 27.05 3.51 39.99
CA ASP A 325 25.72 3.73 40.55
C ASP A 325 25.45 5.24 40.41
N PHE A 326 24.69 5.64 39.39
CA PHE A 326 24.37 7.04 39.15
C PHE A 326 23.28 7.51 40.12
N VAL A 327 23.73 8.29 41.10
CA VAL A 327 22.96 9.33 41.79
C VAL A 327 22.62 10.43 40.75
N GLU A 328 21.48 11.10 40.91
CA GLU A 328 21.08 12.27 40.14
C GLU A 328 22.23 13.30 40.04
N TYR A 329 22.59 13.73 38.82
CA TYR A 329 23.58 14.80 38.61
C TYR A 329 22.96 15.98 37.86
N GLU A 330 23.29 17.17 38.34
CA GLU A 330 23.02 18.49 37.75
C GLU A 330 23.96 18.79 36.57
N ASP A 331 23.54 19.77 35.74
CA ASP A 331 23.94 20.06 34.36
C ASP A 331 25.43 20.31 34.02
N ASP A 332 26.35 20.37 34.99
CA ASP A 332 27.73 20.84 34.74
C ASP A 332 28.80 19.74 34.55
N GLU A 333 28.46 18.44 34.57
CA GLU A 333 29.44 17.33 34.46
C GLU A 333 29.34 16.45 33.19
N ARG A 334 28.73 16.95 32.10
CA ARG A 334 28.70 16.21 30.82
C ARG A 334 30.06 16.00 30.16
N GLU A 335 31.07 16.82 30.46
CA GLU A 335 32.44 16.64 29.97
C GLU A 335 33.14 15.37 30.53
N LEU A 336 32.59 14.75 31.58
CA LEU A 336 33.14 13.53 32.19
C LEU A 336 32.56 12.24 31.59
N LEU A 337 31.42 12.30 30.89
CA LEU A 337 30.80 11.14 30.22
C LEU A 337 31.49 10.82 28.88
N ASP A 338 31.93 11.84 28.13
CA ASP A 338 32.69 11.65 26.88
C ASP A 338 34.05 10.97 27.15
N ALA A 339 34.64 11.18 28.33
CA ALA A 339 35.89 10.53 28.72
C ALA A 339 35.74 9.04 29.12
N ALA A 340 34.51 8.55 29.30
CA ALA A 340 34.23 7.17 29.73
C ALA A 340 34.15 6.16 28.56
N PHE A 341 33.96 6.64 27.32
CA PHE A 341 33.87 5.78 26.13
C PHE A 341 35.22 5.51 25.44
N GLU A 342 36.27 6.28 25.75
CA GLU A 342 37.57 6.16 25.04
C GLU A 342 38.54 5.10 25.59
N LYS A 343 38.28 4.50 26.76
CA LYS A 343 39.27 3.64 27.46
C LYS A 343 39.03 2.11 27.58
N PRO A 344 38.17 1.39 26.83
CA PRO A 344 37.87 0.02 27.26
C PRO A 344 38.93 -1.05 26.93
N LEU A 345 39.61 -0.99 25.78
CA LEU A 345 40.31 -2.19 25.28
C LEU A 345 41.81 -2.28 25.61
N GLN A 346 42.46 -1.19 26.00
CA GLN A 346 43.90 -1.19 26.28
C GLN A 346 44.25 -2.00 27.54
N GLU A 347 43.36 -2.04 28.55
CA GLU A 347 43.51 -2.91 29.72
C GLU A 347 43.10 -4.37 29.43
N SER A 348 42.20 -4.61 28.46
CA SER A 348 41.71 -5.94 28.10
C SER A 348 42.74 -6.80 27.36
N MET A 349 43.71 -6.22 26.65
CA MET A 349 44.71 -7.02 25.92
C MET A 349 45.76 -7.67 26.82
N ASN A 350 45.94 -7.18 28.05
CA ASN A 350 46.67 -7.91 29.09
C ASN A 350 45.90 -9.14 29.61
N SER A 351 44.63 -9.33 29.21
CA SER A 351 43.76 -10.43 29.65
C SER A 351 43.57 -11.57 28.64
N GLY A 352 44.22 -11.47 27.46
CA GLY A 352 44.40 -12.58 26.51
C GLY A 352 43.28 -12.78 25.47
N TYR A 353 42.44 -11.79 25.19
CA TYR A 353 41.40 -11.88 24.17
C TYR A 353 41.91 -11.57 22.74
N HIS A 354 41.40 -12.25 21.73
CA HIS A 354 41.60 -11.89 20.31
C HIS A 354 40.42 -12.35 19.45
N LEU A 355 40.20 -11.68 18.31
CA LEU A 355 39.16 -12.02 17.34
C LEU A 355 39.79 -12.65 16.09
N ASN A 356 39.09 -13.61 15.49
CA ASN A 356 39.30 -14.03 14.12
C ASN A 356 38.07 -13.66 13.29
N ILE A 357 38.27 -12.82 12.26
CA ILE A 357 37.23 -12.37 11.34
C ILE A 357 37.42 -13.12 10.04
N HIS A 358 36.48 -13.99 9.72
CA HIS A 358 36.46 -14.77 8.49
C HIS A 358 35.46 -14.15 7.51
N ILE A 359 35.93 -13.80 6.32
CA ILE A 359 35.13 -13.24 5.24
C ILE A 359 34.97 -14.33 4.18
N PHE A 360 33.74 -14.53 3.73
CA PHE A 360 33.36 -15.52 2.73
C PHE A 360 32.63 -14.84 1.58
N LYS A 361 32.82 -15.37 0.38
CA LYS A 361 32.00 -15.00 -0.78
C LYS A 361 30.55 -15.49 -0.60
N ALA A 362 29.64 -15.03 -1.45
CA ALA A 362 28.22 -15.40 -1.39
C ALA A 362 27.98 -16.93 -1.57
N ASN A 363 28.88 -17.63 -2.25
CA ASN A 363 28.86 -19.10 -2.39
C ASN A 363 29.47 -19.85 -1.18
N HIS A 364 29.71 -19.15 -0.07
CA HIS A 364 30.40 -19.65 1.13
C HIS A 364 31.86 -20.10 0.92
N GLU A 365 32.48 -19.76 -0.21
CA GLU A 365 33.91 -19.94 -0.41
C GLU A 365 34.70 -19.00 0.50
N HIS A 366 35.72 -19.53 1.17
CA HIS A 366 36.59 -18.74 2.04
C HIS A 366 37.36 -17.70 1.23
N PHE A 367 37.22 -16.43 1.59
CA PHE A 367 37.83 -15.31 0.87
C PHE A 367 39.04 -14.75 1.61
N HIS A 368 38.87 -14.40 2.88
CA HIS A 368 39.91 -13.78 3.68
C HIS A 368 39.73 -14.08 5.17
N THR A 369 40.83 -14.15 5.92
CA THR A 369 40.80 -14.21 7.38
C THR A 369 41.69 -13.13 7.96
N LEU A 370 41.17 -12.41 8.94
CA LEU A 370 41.92 -11.46 9.73
C LEU A 370 41.97 -11.91 11.20
N THR A 371 43.13 -11.78 11.84
CA THR A 371 43.31 -12.07 13.27
C THR A 371 43.81 -10.82 13.98
N THR A 372 43.14 -10.41 15.06
CA THR A 372 43.40 -9.15 15.76
C THR A 372 44.63 -9.18 16.67
N ARG A 373 45.62 -10.05 16.44
CA ARG A 373 46.78 -10.21 17.33
C ARG A 373 47.80 -9.05 17.26
N GLN A 374 47.55 -8.03 16.45
CA GLN A 374 48.30 -6.77 16.43
C GLN A 374 47.27 -5.65 16.53
N ILE A 375 47.10 -5.02 17.70
CA ILE A 375 46.12 -3.94 17.91
C ILE A 375 46.75 -2.57 18.16
N ASN A 376 46.17 -1.54 17.52
CA ASN A 376 46.47 -0.12 17.75
C ASN A 376 45.50 0.51 18.77
N GLN A 377 45.76 1.74 19.18
CA GLN A 377 45.09 2.40 20.33
C GLN A 377 43.59 2.68 20.13
N ASN A 378 43.01 2.47 18.93
CA ASN A 378 41.70 3.01 18.56
C ASN A 378 40.62 1.94 18.25
N ASN A 379 40.81 0.66 18.60
CA ASN A 379 39.89 -0.44 18.25
C ASN A 379 39.54 -0.54 16.76
N GLN A 380 40.43 -0.03 15.90
CA GLN A 380 40.22 0.11 14.47
C GLN A 380 41.39 -0.48 13.72
N PHE A 381 41.12 -1.34 12.75
CA PHE A 381 42.15 -1.84 11.85
C PHE A 381 41.83 -1.47 10.44
N VAL A 382 42.84 -0.92 9.79
CA VAL A 382 42.83 -0.70 8.36
C VAL A 382 43.57 -1.87 7.72
N PHE A 383 42.91 -2.57 6.81
CA PHE A 383 43.57 -3.54 5.94
C PHE A 383 43.10 -3.36 4.51
N SER A 384 43.93 -3.79 3.56
CA SER A 384 43.65 -3.66 2.14
C SER A 384 43.25 -5.01 1.56
N LEU A 385 42.18 -5.02 0.79
CA LEU A 385 41.74 -6.16 -0.01
C LEU A 385 41.87 -5.85 -1.50
N SER A 386 42.27 -6.85 -2.28
CA SER A 386 42.21 -6.87 -3.75
C SER A 386 41.08 -7.81 -4.22
N ASP A 387 40.68 -7.70 -5.49
CA ASP A 387 39.70 -8.60 -6.13
C ASP A 387 38.33 -8.65 -5.44
N ILE A 388 37.79 -7.48 -5.11
CA ILE A 388 36.50 -7.33 -4.43
C ILE A 388 35.38 -6.91 -5.39
N ASN A 389 34.24 -7.59 -5.29
CA ASN A 389 32.97 -7.12 -5.84
C ASN A 389 32.41 -5.95 -5.00
N LEU A 390 32.19 -4.81 -5.64
CA LEU A 390 31.56 -3.64 -5.02
C LEU A 390 30.04 -3.79 -4.99
N TRP A 391 29.43 -3.31 -3.91
CA TRP A 391 27.99 -3.25 -3.75
C TRP A 391 27.42 -2.01 -4.45
N SER A 392 26.34 -2.19 -5.20
CA SER A 392 25.47 -1.14 -5.74
C SER A 392 24.05 -1.68 -5.89
N PRO A 393 23.05 -0.85 -6.19
CA PRO A 393 21.72 -1.34 -6.53
C PRO A 393 21.71 -2.37 -7.65
N GLU A 394 22.55 -2.21 -8.67
CA GLU A 394 22.65 -3.14 -9.81
C GLU A 394 23.42 -4.42 -9.46
N ASN A 395 24.30 -4.38 -8.46
CA ASN A 395 25.11 -5.50 -8.01
C ASN A 395 25.15 -5.53 -6.47
N PRO A 396 24.11 -6.01 -5.79
CA PRO A 396 24.01 -6.00 -4.33
C PRO A 396 24.85 -7.11 -3.68
N TYR A 397 26.14 -7.15 -4.00
CA TYR A 397 27.03 -8.21 -3.55
C TYR A 397 27.35 -8.05 -2.06
N LEU A 398 26.92 -9.02 -1.25
CA LEU A 398 27.25 -9.12 0.17
C LEU A 398 28.25 -10.25 0.41
N TYR A 399 29.23 -10.00 1.26
CA TYR A 399 30.13 -11.03 1.79
C TYR A 399 29.58 -11.50 3.12
N HIS A 400 29.58 -12.82 3.34
CA HIS A 400 29.25 -13.37 4.64
C HIS A 400 30.45 -13.26 5.57
N ILE A 401 30.20 -12.94 6.84
CA ILE A 401 31.23 -12.84 7.85
C ILE A 401 30.91 -13.79 9.01
N ARG A 402 31.96 -14.43 9.53
CA ARG A 402 31.96 -15.05 10.85
C ARG A 402 33.03 -14.42 11.72
N ILE A 403 32.67 -13.98 12.92
CA ILE A 403 33.60 -13.41 13.89
C ILE A 403 33.66 -14.35 15.09
N ASP A 404 34.86 -14.85 15.36
CA ASP A 404 35.15 -15.78 16.45
C ASP A 404 35.95 -15.05 17.53
N LEU A 405 35.40 -14.90 18.74
CA LEU A 405 36.08 -14.31 19.89
C LEU A 405 36.74 -15.39 20.73
N TYR A 406 38.04 -15.27 20.94
CA TYR A 406 38.83 -16.20 21.72
C TYR A 406 39.37 -15.56 22.99
N ARG A 407 39.42 -16.33 24.08
CA ARG A 407 40.26 -16.08 25.24
C ARG A 407 41.41 -17.07 25.25
N LYS A 408 42.64 -16.60 25.03
CA LYS A 408 43.86 -17.39 24.81
C LYS A 408 43.72 -18.35 23.63
N THR A 409 43.20 -19.55 23.84
CA THR A 409 42.97 -20.58 22.81
C THR A 409 41.53 -21.09 22.79
N THR A 410 40.69 -20.66 23.73
CA THR A 410 39.30 -21.11 23.87
C THR A 410 38.38 -20.14 23.16
N LEU A 411 37.56 -20.64 22.24
CA LEU A 411 36.45 -19.89 21.62
C LEU A 411 35.40 -19.61 22.71
N ILE A 412 35.02 -18.35 22.89
CA ILE A 412 34.05 -17.93 23.91
C ILE A 412 32.76 -17.36 23.33
N ASP A 413 32.83 -16.67 22.18
CA ASP A 413 31.68 -16.13 21.47
C ASP A 413 31.88 -16.30 19.96
N GLN A 414 30.78 -16.45 19.23
CA GLN A 414 30.78 -16.53 17.78
C GLN A 414 29.53 -15.86 17.24
N VAL A 415 29.73 -14.94 16.30
CA VAL A 415 28.64 -14.24 15.62
C VAL A 415 28.81 -14.31 14.12
N THR A 416 27.68 -14.36 13.41
CA THR A 416 27.63 -14.26 11.95
C THR A 416 27.05 -12.91 11.54
N SER A 417 27.49 -12.40 10.40
CA SER A 417 27.11 -11.09 9.88
C SER A 417 27.35 -11.02 8.37
N TYR A 418 27.28 -9.83 7.80
CA TYR A 418 27.65 -9.55 6.43
C TYR A 418 28.37 -8.20 6.32
N VAL A 419 29.08 -8.01 5.21
CA VAL A 419 29.65 -6.72 4.82
C VAL A 419 29.43 -6.48 3.34
N ALA A 420 29.28 -5.21 2.99
CA ALA A 420 29.27 -4.74 1.61
C ALA A 420 30.43 -3.76 1.42
N PHE A 421 31.11 -3.84 0.28
CA PHE A 421 32.14 -2.86 -0.07
C PHE A 421 31.53 -1.79 -0.98
N ARG A 422 31.30 -0.59 -0.43
CA ARG A 422 30.75 0.54 -1.18
C ARG A 422 31.15 1.88 -0.57
N GLN A 423 31.34 2.88 -1.41
CA GLN A 423 31.60 4.24 -0.95
C GLN A 423 30.59 5.21 -1.53
N ILE A 424 29.98 6.02 -0.66
CA ILE A 424 29.17 7.17 -1.05
C ILE A 424 29.98 8.45 -0.81
N SER A 425 29.95 9.38 -1.75
CA SER A 425 30.66 10.66 -1.64
C SER A 425 30.00 11.74 -2.50
N LEU A 426 30.45 12.99 -2.35
CA LEU A 426 30.09 14.07 -3.27
C LEU A 426 31.20 14.26 -4.31
N CYS A 427 30.88 14.10 -5.59
CA CYS A 427 31.81 14.43 -6.67
C CYS A 427 31.81 15.94 -6.94
N MET A 428 32.79 16.64 -6.37
CA MET A 428 32.90 18.10 -6.48
C MET A 428 32.93 18.64 -7.93
N LYS A 429 33.54 17.90 -8.87
CA LYS A 429 33.62 18.32 -10.28
C LYS A 429 32.25 18.31 -10.97
N SER A 430 31.46 17.26 -10.76
CA SER A 430 30.14 17.09 -11.38
C SER A 430 29.01 17.66 -10.53
N LYS A 431 29.26 17.97 -9.26
CA LYS A 431 28.28 18.36 -8.24
C LYS A 431 27.14 17.34 -8.11
N ARG A 432 27.52 16.07 -8.12
CA ARG A 432 26.61 14.93 -8.03
C ARG A 432 27.06 14.00 -6.93
N ILE A 433 26.09 13.37 -6.30
CA ILE A 433 26.28 12.22 -5.44
C ILE A 433 26.96 11.13 -6.26
N CYS A 434 27.97 10.51 -5.64
CA CYS A 434 28.80 9.49 -6.25
C CYS A 434 28.71 8.20 -5.45
N LEU A 435 28.34 7.13 -6.14
CA LEU A 435 28.43 5.77 -5.63
C LEU A 435 29.65 5.11 -6.27
N ASN A 436 30.53 4.58 -5.44
CA ASN A 436 31.76 3.91 -5.87
C ASN A 436 32.61 4.78 -6.81
N ASN A 437 32.80 6.05 -6.42
CA ASN A 437 33.55 7.09 -7.14
C ASN A 437 32.99 7.49 -8.51
N LYS A 438 31.75 7.11 -8.84
CA LYS A 438 31.07 7.47 -10.10
C LYS A 438 29.80 8.25 -9.82
N PRO A 439 29.49 9.32 -10.58
CA PRO A 439 28.21 10.01 -10.46
C PRO A 439 27.06 9.03 -10.60
N TYR A 440 26.14 9.05 -9.63
CA TYR A 440 25.02 8.12 -9.56
C TYR A 440 23.73 8.88 -9.32
N PHE A 441 22.74 8.66 -10.17
CA PHE A 441 21.43 9.29 -10.03
C PHE A 441 20.54 8.41 -9.15
N MET A 442 20.10 8.99 -8.02
CA MET A 442 19.19 8.33 -7.10
C MET A 442 17.75 8.65 -7.52
N PHE A 443 17.09 7.69 -8.16
CA PHE A 443 15.67 7.76 -8.44
C PHE A 443 14.94 6.97 -7.39
N GLY A 444 14.27 7.68 -6.47
CA GLY A 444 13.66 7.07 -5.32
C GLY A 444 12.21 7.40 -5.11
N VAL A 445 11.66 6.76 -4.09
CA VAL A 445 10.28 6.92 -3.63
C VAL A 445 10.28 7.09 -2.12
N LEU A 446 9.33 7.88 -1.64
CA LEU A 446 9.11 8.13 -0.24
C LEU A 446 8.33 6.95 0.37
N ASP A 447 8.94 6.28 1.34
CA ASP A 447 8.41 5.14 2.06
C ASP A 447 7.98 5.60 3.46
N GLN A 448 6.67 5.49 3.73
CA GLN A 448 6.06 5.87 5.01
C GLN A 448 6.18 4.76 6.06
N GLY A 449 6.48 3.52 5.64
CA GLY A 449 6.46 2.35 6.50
C GLY A 449 5.09 2.07 7.12
N TYR A 450 4.01 2.35 6.40
CA TYR A 450 2.62 2.17 6.85
C TYR A 450 1.99 0.89 6.29
N TRP A 451 1.25 0.18 7.14
CA TRP A 451 0.54 -1.05 6.83
C TRP A 451 -0.92 -0.92 7.27
N PRO A 452 -1.92 -1.19 6.43
CA PRO A 452 -3.33 -1.00 6.81
C PRO A 452 -3.77 -1.82 8.04
N ASP A 453 -3.24 -3.03 8.21
CA ASP A 453 -3.57 -3.95 9.30
C ASP A 453 -2.60 -3.85 10.49
N GLY A 454 -1.34 -3.43 10.26
CA GLY A 454 -0.29 -3.35 11.28
C GLY A 454 0.20 -1.94 11.65
N LEU A 455 -0.35 -0.90 11.01
CA LEU A 455 0.05 0.51 11.09
C LEU A 455 1.57 0.70 10.90
N TYR A 456 2.32 0.88 11.97
CA TYR A 456 3.78 1.03 11.93
C TYR A 456 4.54 -0.29 11.78
N ARG A 457 3.89 -1.44 11.83
CA ARG A 457 4.56 -2.74 11.78
C ARG A 457 4.11 -3.56 10.58
N ALA A 458 5.07 -4.05 9.80
CA ALA A 458 4.75 -4.99 8.73
C ALA A 458 4.20 -6.30 9.30
N PRO A 459 3.24 -6.94 8.62
CA PRO A 459 2.68 -8.20 9.05
C PRO A 459 3.73 -9.32 9.14
N THR A 460 4.65 -9.39 8.17
CA THR A 460 5.69 -10.43 8.08
C THR A 460 7.03 -9.89 7.59
N ASP A 461 8.11 -10.66 7.77
CA ASP A 461 9.43 -10.32 7.21
C ASP A 461 9.42 -10.39 5.67
N GLU A 462 8.64 -11.32 5.12
CA GLU A 462 8.38 -11.43 3.68
C GLU A 462 7.63 -10.22 3.11
N ALA A 463 6.73 -9.59 3.88
CA ALA A 463 6.03 -8.39 3.44
C ALA A 463 7.01 -7.22 3.23
N TYR A 464 7.97 -7.03 4.15
CA TYR A 464 9.05 -6.05 3.95
C TYR A 464 9.83 -6.32 2.66
N LYS A 465 10.24 -7.58 2.45
CA LYS A 465 10.95 -7.99 1.24
C LYS A 465 10.12 -7.70 -0.01
N HIS A 466 8.84 -8.06 0.01
CA HIS A 466 7.94 -7.91 -1.13
C HIS A 466 7.85 -6.45 -1.58
N ASP A 467 7.59 -5.52 -0.67
CA ASP A 467 7.45 -4.10 -1.02
C ASP A 467 8.75 -3.55 -1.62
N ILE A 468 9.91 -3.88 -1.04
CA ILE A 468 11.22 -3.46 -1.57
C ILE A 468 11.48 -4.05 -2.96
N GLU A 469 11.13 -5.32 -3.19
CA GLU A 469 11.22 -5.95 -4.51
C GLU A 469 10.32 -5.27 -5.54
N GLN A 470 9.09 -4.93 -5.16
CA GLN A 470 8.16 -4.23 -6.04
C GLN A 470 8.68 -2.84 -6.41
N MET A 471 9.16 -2.07 -5.43
CA MET A 471 9.78 -0.75 -5.67
C MET A 471 10.98 -0.85 -6.62
N LYS A 472 11.79 -1.89 -6.46
CA LYS A 472 12.91 -2.14 -7.37
C LYS A 472 12.46 -2.50 -8.80
N LYS A 473 11.42 -3.33 -8.94
CA LYS A 473 10.84 -3.68 -10.25
C LYS A 473 10.24 -2.46 -10.97
N LEU A 474 9.74 -1.49 -10.21
CA LEU A 474 9.25 -0.20 -10.72
C LEU A 474 10.37 0.74 -11.19
N GLY A 475 11.64 0.36 -11.00
CA GLY A 475 12.80 1.10 -11.45
C GLY A 475 13.36 2.09 -10.43
N PHE A 476 12.82 2.11 -9.20
CA PHE A 476 13.43 2.86 -8.11
C PHE A 476 14.70 2.15 -7.63
N ASN A 477 15.73 2.95 -7.33
CA ASN A 477 16.99 2.48 -6.77
C ASN A 477 17.30 3.05 -5.38
N THR A 478 16.40 3.90 -4.87
CA THR A 478 16.50 4.56 -3.57
C THR A 478 15.14 4.59 -2.86
N LEU A 479 15.13 4.38 -1.55
CA LEU A 479 13.99 4.63 -0.67
C LEU A 479 14.35 5.74 0.31
N ARG A 480 13.41 6.63 0.57
CA ARG A 480 13.52 7.56 1.69
C ARG A 480 12.56 7.12 2.78
N LYS A 481 13.09 6.59 3.88
CA LYS A 481 12.28 6.21 5.04
C LYS A 481 11.88 7.50 5.76
N HIS A 482 10.62 7.87 5.59
CA HIS A 482 10.14 9.19 5.91
C HIS A 482 9.65 9.30 7.35
N MET A 483 10.23 10.23 8.11
CA MET A 483 9.80 10.57 9.47
C MET A 483 9.57 9.36 10.39
N LYS A 484 10.32 8.28 10.20
CA LYS A 484 10.19 6.99 10.91
C LYS A 484 11.53 6.25 10.93
N ILE A 485 11.79 5.47 11.98
CA ILE A 485 12.90 4.51 12.00
C ILE A 485 12.30 3.09 11.95
N GLU A 486 12.68 2.32 10.94
CA GLU A 486 12.17 0.95 10.77
C GLU A 486 12.99 -0.06 11.60
N THR A 487 12.56 -1.31 11.65
CA THR A 487 13.37 -2.38 12.27
C THR A 487 14.58 -2.76 11.41
N SER A 488 15.67 -3.23 12.02
CA SER A 488 16.92 -3.60 11.31
C SER A 488 16.69 -4.63 10.18
N ARG A 489 15.61 -5.42 10.28
CA ARG A 489 15.17 -6.36 9.24
C ARG A 489 14.80 -5.70 7.91
N TRP A 490 14.16 -4.54 7.93
CA TRP A 490 13.82 -3.81 6.70
C TRP A 490 15.08 -3.33 5.97
N TYR A 491 16.03 -2.73 6.70
CA TYR A 491 17.31 -2.30 6.13
C TYR A 491 18.15 -3.48 5.63
N TYR A 492 18.09 -4.65 6.31
CA TYR A 492 18.68 -5.88 5.80
C TYR A 492 18.14 -6.26 4.42
N TRP A 493 16.82 -6.17 4.21
CA TRP A 493 16.26 -6.41 2.89
C TRP A 493 16.70 -5.36 1.86
N CYS A 494 16.85 -4.08 2.24
CA CYS A 494 17.46 -3.07 1.38
C CYS A 494 18.91 -3.41 1.00
N ASP A 495 19.70 -3.92 1.95
CA ASP A 495 21.09 -4.36 1.74
C ASP A 495 21.17 -5.55 0.77
N VAL A 496 20.31 -6.56 1.00
CA VAL A 496 20.26 -7.81 0.22
C VAL A 496 19.74 -7.57 -1.20
N LEU A 497 18.66 -6.80 -1.32
CA LEU A 497 18.02 -6.56 -2.60
C LEU A 497 18.74 -5.50 -3.41
N GLY A 498 19.56 -4.65 -2.81
CA GLY A 498 20.26 -3.56 -3.51
C GLY A 498 19.37 -2.36 -3.69
N MET A 499 19.07 -1.69 -2.58
CA MET A 499 18.28 -0.47 -2.54
C MET A 499 19.00 0.55 -1.65
N LEU A 500 19.21 1.77 -2.14
CA LEU A 500 19.80 2.85 -1.36
C LEU A 500 18.76 3.41 -0.39
N VAL A 501 19.19 3.89 0.78
CA VAL A 501 18.29 4.41 1.81
C VAL A 501 18.72 5.81 2.25
N TRP A 502 17.75 6.72 2.28
CA TRP A 502 17.80 7.98 3.00
C TRP A 502 17.02 7.77 4.29
N GLN A 503 17.67 7.96 5.44
CA GLN A 503 17.05 7.79 6.74
C GLN A 503 16.74 9.15 7.35
N ASP A 504 15.46 9.45 7.56
CA ASP A 504 15.00 10.65 8.25
C ASP A 504 15.08 10.47 9.77
N MET A 505 15.48 11.54 10.47
CA MET A 505 15.23 11.67 11.91
C MET A 505 13.73 11.96 12.13
N PRO A 506 12.99 11.20 12.96
CA PRO A 506 11.55 11.34 13.15
C PRO A 506 11.13 12.54 14.04
N ALA A 507 11.65 13.73 13.75
CA ALA A 507 11.47 14.92 14.58
C ALA A 507 10.36 15.85 14.07
N SER A 508 9.18 15.75 14.66
CA SER A 508 7.97 16.52 14.27
C SER A 508 7.69 17.75 15.13
N ASP A 509 8.51 18.04 16.14
CA ASP A 509 8.33 19.20 17.03
C ASP A 509 8.35 20.52 16.23
N SER A 510 7.27 21.30 16.20
CA SER A 510 7.27 22.55 15.44
C SER A 510 8.25 23.58 16.01
N TYR A 511 9.07 24.19 15.14
CA TYR A 511 9.97 25.29 15.50
C TYR A 511 9.29 26.66 15.33
N GLN A 512 9.46 27.56 16.32
CA GLN A 512 9.28 29.02 16.18
C GLN A 512 10.40 29.78 16.91
N GLY A 513 11.62 29.69 16.37
CA GLY A 513 12.76 30.49 16.81
C GLY A 513 13.34 31.36 15.70
N TYR A 514 14.08 32.42 16.07
CA TYR A 514 14.80 33.27 15.12
C TYR A 514 16.16 32.66 14.80
N GLU A 515 16.32 32.14 13.59
CA GLU A 515 17.62 31.98 12.92
C GLU A 515 17.56 32.78 11.60
N VAL A 516 18.69 33.35 11.15
CA VAL A 516 18.74 34.23 9.96
C VAL A 516 18.18 33.50 8.73
N GLU A 517 17.10 34.04 8.15
CA GLU A 517 16.56 33.59 6.87
C GLU A 517 17.31 34.31 5.73
N PHE A 518 17.82 33.56 4.74
CA PHE A 518 18.45 34.17 3.56
C PHE A 518 17.39 34.54 2.52
N GLU A 519 17.62 35.64 1.79
CA GLU A 519 16.69 36.15 0.77
C GLU A 519 16.39 35.12 -0.33
N GLN A 520 17.36 34.26 -0.69
CA GLN A 520 17.14 33.21 -1.69
C GLN A 520 16.13 32.16 -1.21
N ASP A 521 16.16 31.81 0.08
CA ASP A 521 15.24 30.82 0.66
C ASP A 521 13.85 31.43 0.84
N ARG A 522 13.77 32.72 1.16
CA ARG A 522 12.51 33.48 1.10
C ARG A 522 11.90 33.44 -0.30
N GLN A 523 12.67 33.62 -1.36
CA GLN A 523 12.15 33.56 -2.74
C GLN A 523 11.64 32.16 -3.12
N LEU A 524 12.32 31.10 -2.67
CA LEU A 524 11.86 29.71 -2.84
C LEU A 524 10.55 29.45 -2.08
N ARG A 525 10.44 29.96 -0.85
CA ARG A 525 9.22 29.90 -0.03
C ARG A 525 8.05 30.64 -0.70
N LEU A 526 8.29 31.84 -1.24
CA LEU A 526 7.27 32.66 -1.93
C LEU A 526 6.76 32.03 -3.24
N HIS A 527 7.59 31.27 -3.96
CA HIS A 527 7.12 30.52 -5.13
C HIS A 527 6.22 29.33 -4.74
N ARG A 528 6.37 28.79 -3.53
CA ARG A 528 5.60 27.66 -2.97
C ARG A 528 4.25 28.10 -2.39
N ASP A 529 4.21 29.21 -1.65
CA ASP A 529 3.00 29.73 -0.97
C ASP A 529 1.86 30.11 -1.93
N ASN A 530 2.14 30.27 -3.23
CA ASN A 530 1.11 30.51 -4.24
C ASN A 530 0.20 29.28 -4.52
N ARG A 531 0.32 28.17 -3.77
CA ARG A 531 -0.50 26.95 -3.96
C ARG A 531 -1.12 26.31 -2.70
N THR A 532 -0.87 26.80 -1.50
CA THR A 532 -1.42 26.19 -0.28
C THR A 532 -2.58 26.99 0.29
N ASN A 533 -3.78 26.82 -0.28
CA ASN A 533 -5.01 27.36 0.30
C ASN A 533 -5.57 26.54 1.48
N TYR A 534 -4.96 25.40 1.86
CA TYR A 534 -5.55 24.49 2.87
C TYR A 534 -4.54 23.66 3.68
N LEU A 535 -3.34 24.17 3.96
CA LEU A 535 -2.72 23.88 5.26
C LEU A 535 -3.20 24.97 6.21
N PRO A 536 -3.28 24.73 7.54
CA PRO A 536 -3.66 25.76 8.50
C PRO A 536 -2.55 26.83 8.60
N THR A 537 -2.39 27.63 7.55
CA THR A 537 -2.09 29.04 7.73
C THR A 537 -3.33 29.59 8.40
N LYS A 538 -3.26 29.77 9.72
CA LYS A 538 -4.26 30.51 10.50
C LYS A 538 -4.80 31.65 9.63
N SER A 539 -6.09 31.52 9.30
CA SER A 539 -7.01 32.50 8.72
C SER A 539 -6.38 33.78 8.18
N SER A 540 -6.70 34.12 6.93
CA SER A 540 -6.68 35.50 6.46
C SER A 540 -7.42 36.42 7.45
N MET A 541 -6.69 37.03 8.38
CA MET A 541 -7.22 38.04 9.29
C MET A 541 -6.44 39.32 9.04
N ASN A 542 -7.12 40.22 8.34
CA ASN A 542 -6.85 41.64 8.29
C ASN A 542 -6.96 42.21 9.71
N GLU A 543 -5.97 42.04 10.57
CA GLU A 543 -5.78 42.86 11.77
C GLU A 543 -4.36 42.68 12.34
N ASP A 544 -3.69 43.83 12.51
CA ASP A 544 -2.37 44.11 13.07
C ASP A 544 -1.51 42.91 13.57
N THR A 545 -0.68 42.37 12.67
CA THR A 545 0.27 41.26 12.91
C THR A 545 1.51 41.65 13.73
N SER A 546 1.65 42.89 14.19
CA SER A 546 2.85 43.33 14.91
C SER A 546 2.86 42.93 16.39
N ALA A 547 1.69 42.67 16.99
CA ALA A 547 1.56 42.50 18.44
C ALA A 547 1.51 41.03 18.93
N ARG A 548 1.10 40.06 18.10
CA ARG A 548 1.02 38.63 18.50
C ARG A 548 2.20 37.75 18.05
N ARG A 549 3.11 38.26 17.22
CA ARG A 549 4.40 37.60 16.88
C ARG A 549 5.46 37.73 17.99
N LYS A 550 5.06 38.09 19.22
CA LYS A 550 5.96 38.50 20.32
C LYS A 550 5.98 37.55 21.52
N LEU A 551 5.65 36.27 21.35
CA LEU A 551 6.00 35.25 22.34
C LEU A 551 6.70 34.08 21.63
N PRO A 552 8.02 33.91 21.80
CA PRO A 552 8.79 32.84 21.15
C PRO A 552 8.52 31.48 21.79
N LEU A 553 8.31 30.44 20.98
CA LEU A 553 8.41 29.06 21.46
C LEU A 553 9.85 28.59 21.21
N TYR A 554 10.66 28.76 22.25
CA TYR A 554 11.97 28.15 22.40
C TYR A 554 11.84 26.62 22.42
N ARG A 555 12.63 25.89 21.62
CA ARG A 555 12.80 24.43 21.84
C ARG A 555 13.46 24.26 23.20
N GLN A 556 12.72 23.67 24.15
CA GLN A 556 13.15 23.51 25.54
C GLN A 556 14.48 22.76 25.63
N HIS A 557 15.27 23.03 26.66
CA HIS A 557 16.59 22.40 26.81
C HIS A 557 16.48 20.87 26.86
N SER A 558 15.51 20.34 27.62
CA SER A 558 15.17 18.92 27.70
C SER A 558 14.81 18.30 26.33
N SER A 559 14.00 18.99 25.52
CA SER A 559 13.65 18.54 24.15
C SER A 559 14.88 18.44 23.24
N LYS A 560 15.84 19.37 23.36
CA LYS A 560 17.09 19.31 22.59
C LYS A 560 17.97 18.15 23.02
N ILE A 561 18.04 17.90 24.34
CA ILE A 561 18.76 16.76 24.90
C ILE A 561 18.19 15.46 24.35
N GLN A 562 16.87 15.27 24.47
CA GLN A 562 16.19 14.07 23.98
C GLN A 562 16.45 13.86 22.49
N PHE A 563 16.26 14.90 21.67
CA PHE A 563 16.49 14.80 20.23
C PHE A 563 17.94 14.43 19.88
N GLU A 564 18.94 15.02 20.55
CA GLU A 564 20.35 14.71 20.27
C GLU A 564 20.72 13.28 20.73
N GLU A 565 20.15 12.81 21.83
CA GLU A 565 20.31 11.44 22.33
C GLU A 565 19.65 10.41 21.38
N GLU A 566 18.43 10.66 20.93
CA GLU A 566 17.71 9.82 19.95
C GLU A 566 18.40 9.84 18.57
N LEU A 567 18.89 11.02 18.13
CA LEU A 567 19.64 11.16 16.88
C LEU A 567 20.93 10.33 16.91
N GLN A 568 21.70 10.43 18.00
CA GLN A 568 22.90 9.62 18.17
C GLN A 568 22.56 8.13 18.18
N THR A 569 21.53 7.73 18.93
CA THR A 569 21.09 6.33 19.05
C THR A 569 20.66 5.75 17.69
N MET A 570 19.91 6.52 16.90
CA MET A 570 19.54 6.14 15.53
C MET A 570 20.78 5.85 14.68
N ILE A 571 21.77 6.73 14.68
CA ILE A 571 23.00 6.57 13.88
C ILE A 571 23.79 5.35 14.38
N ASP A 572 23.95 5.20 15.69
CA ASP A 572 24.70 4.09 16.28
C ASP A 572 24.08 2.74 15.93
N PHE A 573 22.76 2.63 15.98
CA PHE A 573 22.05 1.40 15.65
C PHE A 573 22.06 1.10 14.14
N LEU A 574 21.90 2.12 13.30
CA LEU A 574 21.68 1.93 11.87
C LEU A 574 22.95 2.02 11.01
N SER A 575 24.05 2.59 11.52
CA SER A 575 25.29 2.83 10.77
C SER A 575 25.98 1.57 10.24
N PHE A 576 25.57 0.38 10.70
CA PHE A 576 25.98 -0.90 10.11
C PHE A 576 25.48 -1.08 8.66
N HIS A 577 24.27 -0.61 8.34
CA HIS A 577 23.58 -0.95 7.10
C HIS A 577 24.21 -0.25 5.88
N PRO A 578 24.76 -1.00 4.91
CA PRO A 578 25.36 -0.41 3.72
C PRO A 578 24.36 0.32 2.82
N SER A 579 23.09 -0.10 2.78
CA SER A 579 22.02 0.58 2.03
C SER A 579 21.84 2.03 2.46
N ILE A 580 22.00 2.36 3.74
CA ILE A 580 21.91 3.73 4.23
C ILE A 580 23.11 4.51 3.70
N VAL A 581 22.82 5.54 2.91
CA VAL A 581 23.81 6.40 2.26
C VAL A 581 23.65 7.86 2.62
N ILE A 582 22.46 8.26 3.10
CA ILE A 582 22.14 9.64 3.47
C ILE A 582 21.43 9.65 4.83
N TRP A 583 21.90 10.52 5.71
CA TRP A 583 21.18 10.94 6.91
C TRP A 583 20.43 12.23 6.62
N VAL A 584 19.11 12.23 6.84
CA VAL A 584 18.28 13.43 6.75
C VAL A 584 17.99 13.93 8.16
N LEU A 585 18.58 15.08 8.50
CA LEU A 585 18.55 15.62 9.86
C LEU A 585 17.21 16.28 10.18
N PHE A 586 16.69 17.08 9.26
CA PHE A 586 15.41 17.79 9.42
C PHE A 586 14.60 17.73 8.14
N ASN A 587 13.28 17.57 8.30
CA ASN A 587 12.30 17.55 7.22
C ASN A 587 11.34 18.74 7.35
N GLU A 588 11.20 19.56 6.31
CA GLU A 588 10.18 20.62 6.24
C GLU A 588 10.09 21.59 7.44
N GLU A 589 11.24 21.97 8.03
CA GLU A 589 11.38 22.77 9.26
C GLU A 589 10.95 22.06 10.57
N TRP A 590 10.47 20.83 10.49
CA TRP A 590 10.06 20.07 11.67
C TRP A 590 11.26 19.72 12.54
N GLY A 591 11.13 20.03 13.82
CA GLY A 591 12.15 19.84 14.83
C GLY A 591 13.38 20.74 14.67
N GLN A 592 13.45 21.60 13.66
CA GLN A 592 14.70 22.24 13.25
C GLN A 592 15.24 23.25 14.29
N TYR A 593 16.48 23.07 14.75
CA TYR A 593 17.21 24.05 15.57
C TYR A 593 18.72 23.86 15.42
N ASN A 594 19.50 24.93 15.51
CA ASN A 594 20.96 24.88 15.53
C ASN A 594 21.55 23.98 14.41
N THR A 595 20.95 24.10 13.21
CA THR A 595 21.16 23.20 12.07
C THR A 595 22.63 23.06 11.70
N VAL A 596 23.37 24.17 11.78
CA VAL A 596 24.78 24.25 11.40
C VAL A 596 25.66 23.41 12.32
N ARG A 597 25.44 23.50 13.64
CA ARG A 597 26.19 22.71 14.63
C ARG A 597 25.89 21.23 14.45
N LEU A 598 24.60 20.87 14.36
CA LEU A 598 24.18 19.48 14.26
C LEU A 598 24.60 18.83 12.95
N ALA A 599 24.50 19.52 11.83
CA ALA A 599 24.99 19.02 10.54
C ALA A 599 26.51 18.77 10.58
N LYS A 600 27.30 19.72 11.09
CA LYS A 600 28.77 19.55 11.22
C LYS A 600 29.15 18.43 12.18
N TRP A 601 28.41 18.30 13.29
CA TRP A 601 28.56 17.19 14.22
C TRP A 601 28.30 15.87 13.51
N LEU A 602 27.18 15.75 12.79
CA LEU A 602 26.79 14.54 12.07
C LEU A 602 27.80 14.15 10.98
N GLU A 603 28.29 15.12 10.20
CA GLU A 603 29.35 14.90 9.20
C GLU A 603 30.65 14.39 9.83
N SER A 604 30.95 14.84 11.06
CA SER A 604 32.13 14.40 11.80
C SER A 604 31.92 13.05 12.48
N TYR A 605 30.69 12.78 12.93
CA TYR A 605 30.31 11.60 13.70
C TYR A 605 30.18 10.34 12.81
N ASP A 606 29.55 10.46 11.63
CA ASP A 606 29.54 9.41 10.62
C ASP A 606 30.01 9.92 9.24
N PRO A 607 31.34 9.98 9.01
CA PRO A 607 31.90 10.48 7.74
C PRO A 607 31.69 9.52 6.56
N ASN A 608 31.02 8.37 6.76
CA ASN A 608 30.76 7.38 5.71
C ASN A 608 29.51 7.64 4.90
N ARG A 609 28.69 8.59 5.33
CA ARG A 609 27.39 8.90 4.74
C ARG A 609 27.31 10.39 4.45
N LEU A 610 26.49 10.72 3.46
CA LEU A 610 26.21 12.11 3.15
C LEU A 610 25.13 12.64 4.12
N VAL A 611 25.19 13.93 4.39
CA VAL A 611 24.26 14.61 5.28
C VAL A 611 23.35 15.52 4.49
N ASN A 612 22.04 15.31 4.60
CA ASN A 612 21.01 16.25 4.19
C ASN A 612 20.56 17.04 5.42
N ALA A 613 21.17 18.22 5.61
CA ALA A 613 21.02 18.99 6.83
C ALA A 613 19.60 19.58 7.01
N ALA A 614 18.96 19.94 5.90
CA ALA A 614 17.61 20.50 5.88
C ALA A 614 16.94 20.11 4.57
N SER A 615 16.03 19.15 4.64
CA SER A 615 15.28 18.66 3.50
C SER A 615 14.10 19.58 3.20
N GLY A 616 14.09 20.15 1.99
CA GLY A 616 12.97 20.91 1.45
C GLY A 616 12.91 22.38 1.85
N TRP A 617 12.65 22.70 3.12
CA TRP A 617 12.22 24.05 3.54
C TRP A 617 13.39 24.98 3.86
N GLN A 618 13.74 25.17 5.14
CA GLN A 618 14.72 26.18 5.53
C GLN A 618 16.15 25.63 5.48
N ASP A 619 16.76 25.73 4.30
CA ASP A 619 18.20 25.53 4.13
C ASP A 619 18.97 26.60 4.93
N ARG A 620 19.98 26.17 5.72
CA ARG A 620 20.77 27.06 6.60
C ARG A 620 22.24 26.97 6.21
N GLU A 621 22.94 28.12 6.21
CA GLU A 621 24.39 28.30 6.05
C GLU A 621 25.19 27.28 5.20
N ASN A 622 24.71 26.87 4.01
CA ASN A 622 25.42 25.95 3.11
C ASN A 622 26.06 24.73 3.82
N VAL A 623 25.39 24.18 4.84
CA VAL A 623 25.83 22.95 5.53
C VAL A 623 25.22 21.70 4.90
N GLY A 624 25.82 20.55 5.17
CA GLY A 624 25.42 19.31 4.52
C GLY A 624 26.01 19.18 3.12
N HIS A 625 25.71 18.07 2.48
CA HIS A 625 26.24 17.66 1.20
C HIS A 625 25.29 17.92 0.03
N MET A 626 24.05 18.30 0.31
CA MET A 626 23.03 18.54 -0.70
C MET A 626 22.16 19.74 -0.36
N ARG A 627 21.64 20.37 -1.42
CA ARG A 627 20.56 21.34 -1.36
C ARG A 627 19.30 20.65 -1.87
N ASP A 628 18.38 20.45 -0.94
CA ASP A 628 17.20 19.65 -1.15
C ASP A 628 15.94 20.52 -1.30
N ILE A 629 15.19 20.27 -2.37
CA ILE A 629 13.97 20.98 -2.71
C ILE A 629 12.78 20.01 -2.59
N HIS A 630 11.72 20.47 -1.93
CA HIS A 630 10.39 19.86 -2.00
C HIS A 630 9.52 20.68 -2.94
N ASP A 631 9.06 20.10 -4.04
CA ASP A 631 8.22 20.83 -4.98
C ASP A 631 7.11 19.92 -5.54
N TYR A 632 5.91 20.16 -5.03
CA TYR A 632 4.68 19.49 -5.44
C TYR A 632 3.97 20.23 -6.58
N THR A 633 4.64 21.17 -7.25
CA THR A 633 4.02 21.92 -8.33
C THR A 633 4.05 21.16 -9.66
N ARG A 634 3.00 21.30 -10.48
CA ARG A 634 2.99 20.82 -11.87
C ARG A 634 4.14 21.35 -12.76
N ASN A 635 4.74 22.48 -12.39
CA ASN A 635 5.80 23.15 -13.16
C ASN A 635 6.96 23.45 -12.22
N ILE A 636 7.79 22.45 -11.95
CA ILE A 636 8.95 22.59 -11.05
C ILE A 636 10.01 23.47 -11.71
N LEU A 637 10.28 24.61 -11.08
CA LEU A 637 11.31 25.54 -11.51
C LEU A 637 12.54 25.34 -10.64
N LEU A 638 13.53 24.57 -11.15
CA LEU A 638 14.79 24.39 -10.45
C LEU A 638 15.60 25.70 -10.47
N PRO A 639 15.83 26.34 -9.31
CA PRO A 639 16.56 27.59 -9.22
C PRO A 639 18.01 27.43 -9.70
N THR A 640 18.59 28.50 -10.22
CA THR A 640 20.05 28.58 -10.37
C THR A 640 20.68 28.69 -8.99
N ILE A 641 21.23 27.58 -8.50
CA ILE A 641 21.91 27.53 -7.21
C ILE A 641 23.36 27.96 -7.39
N ASN A 642 23.75 29.06 -6.74
CA ASN A 642 25.13 29.54 -6.67
C ASN A 642 25.89 28.89 -5.49
N ASP A 643 25.69 27.59 -5.31
CA ASP A 643 26.40 26.76 -4.34
C ASP A 643 27.26 25.76 -5.11
N SER A 644 28.57 25.91 -5.00
CA SER A 644 29.52 25.06 -5.71
C SER A 644 29.80 23.73 -5.02
N ASN A 645 29.35 23.56 -3.78
CA ASN A 645 29.85 22.52 -2.89
C ASN A 645 28.79 21.50 -2.46
N ARG A 646 27.57 21.57 -3.01
CA ARG A 646 26.47 20.67 -2.68
C ARG A 646 25.80 20.11 -3.94
N ALA A 647 25.29 18.88 -3.85
CA ALA A 647 24.45 18.30 -4.89
C ALA A 647 23.05 18.94 -4.87
N LEU A 648 22.47 19.19 -6.04
CA LEU A 648 21.06 19.59 -6.13
C LEU A 648 20.17 18.35 -6.20
N VAL A 649 19.20 18.27 -5.29
CA VAL A 649 18.26 17.15 -5.20
C VAL A 649 16.82 17.64 -5.05
N LEU A 650 15.87 16.78 -5.42
CA LEU A 650 14.45 16.97 -5.21
C LEU A 650 13.97 15.87 -4.25
N GLY A 651 14.02 16.14 -2.95
CA GLY A 651 13.81 15.15 -1.88
C GLY A 651 12.35 14.83 -1.61
N GLU A 652 11.42 15.62 -2.14
CA GLU A 652 10.00 15.30 -2.28
C GLU A 652 9.40 16.00 -3.50
N CYS A 653 8.62 15.27 -4.28
CA CYS A 653 7.90 15.82 -5.43
C CYS A 653 6.76 14.90 -5.86
N GLY A 654 5.94 15.38 -6.80
CA GLY A 654 4.82 14.61 -7.30
C GLY A 654 3.60 14.75 -6.40
N GLY A 655 3.30 13.71 -5.60
CA GLY A 655 2.07 13.66 -4.80
C GLY A 655 0.83 13.59 -5.70
N PHE A 656 0.92 12.85 -6.80
CA PHE A 656 -0.14 12.76 -7.80
C PHE A 656 -1.20 11.75 -7.37
N GLY A 657 -2.47 12.11 -7.48
CA GLY A 657 -3.59 11.22 -7.17
C GLY A 657 -4.79 11.48 -8.08
N LEU A 658 -5.75 10.57 -8.06
CA LEU A 658 -7.00 10.72 -8.82
C LEU A 658 -8.05 11.49 -8.00
N VAL A 659 -8.84 12.34 -8.66
CA VAL A 659 -9.90 13.13 -8.01
C VAL A 659 -10.89 12.25 -7.23
N GLU A 660 -11.18 11.06 -7.75
CA GLU A 660 -12.16 10.13 -7.16
C GLU A 660 -11.59 9.29 -6.01
N SER A 661 -10.26 9.32 -5.77
CA SER A 661 -9.60 8.44 -4.81
C SER A 661 -9.44 9.03 -3.41
N GLY A 662 -9.44 10.36 -3.26
CA GLY A 662 -9.26 11.07 -1.98
C GLY A 662 -8.30 12.25 -2.09
N TRP A 663 -7.71 12.69 -0.98
CA TRP A 663 -6.82 13.86 -0.96
C TRP A 663 -5.45 13.55 -1.55
N SER A 664 -4.94 14.41 -2.45
CA SER A 664 -3.57 14.36 -2.97
C SER A 664 -3.07 15.78 -3.27
N TYR A 665 -1.74 15.97 -3.30
CA TYR A 665 -1.14 17.28 -3.59
C TYR A 665 -1.46 17.78 -5.01
N ASN A 666 -1.52 16.86 -5.99
CA ASN A 666 -2.05 17.16 -7.32
C ASN A 666 -3.06 16.10 -7.74
N GLN A 667 -4.31 16.53 -7.88
CA GLN A 667 -5.36 15.67 -8.38
C GLN A 667 -5.47 15.74 -9.91
N TYR A 668 -5.71 14.59 -10.51
CA TYR A 668 -5.96 14.40 -11.93
C TYR A 668 -7.32 13.72 -12.14
N PRO A 669 -8.09 14.13 -13.15
CA PRO A 669 -9.43 13.60 -13.38
C PRO A 669 -9.41 12.18 -13.93
N ASP A 670 -8.28 11.75 -14.49
CA ASP A 670 -8.11 10.42 -15.08
C ASP A 670 -6.65 9.94 -14.97
N GLU A 671 -6.49 8.63 -15.05
CA GLU A 671 -5.21 7.91 -14.91
C GLU A 671 -4.22 8.25 -16.02
N TYR A 672 -4.70 8.60 -17.22
CA TYR A 672 -3.85 8.97 -18.34
C TYR A 672 -3.13 10.30 -18.07
N LEU A 673 -3.84 11.31 -17.56
CA LEU A 673 -3.27 12.62 -17.22
C LEU A 673 -2.34 12.52 -16.01
N LEU A 674 -2.68 11.68 -15.03
CA LEU A 674 -1.80 11.36 -13.89
C LEU A 674 -0.48 10.77 -14.39
N THR A 675 -0.56 9.73 -15.22
CA THR A 675 0.61 9.05 -15.80
C THR A 675 1.45 10.02 -16.65
N TYR A 676 0.79 10.85 -17.47
CA TYR A 676 1.49 11.86 -18.27
C TYR A 676 2.25 12.87 -17.39
N ALA A 677 1.65 13.34 -16.29
CA ALA A 677 2.32 14.25 -15.37
C ALA A 677 3.55 13.61 -14.73
N PHE A 678 3.45 12.34 -14.33
CA PHE A 678 4.58 11.56 -13.81
C PHE A 678 5.71 11.46 -14.83
N GLU A 679 5.41 11.09 -16.08
CA GLU A 679 6.41 11.03 -17.15
C GLU A 679 7.11 12.38 -17.37
N GLN A 680 6.35 13.48 -17.42
CA GLN A 680 6.91 14.81 -17.60
C GLN A 680 7.81 15.23 -16.43
N LEU A 681 7.45 14.85 -15.20
CA LEU A 681 8.27 15.09 -14.02
C LEU A 681 9.65 14.40 -14.16
N VAL A 682 9.65 13.12 -14.51
CA VAL A 682 10.87 12.30 -14.62
C VAL A 682 11.75 12.75 -15.79
N VAL A 683 11.17 12.95 -16.98
CA VAL A 683 11.92 13.29 -18.20
C VAL A 683 12.55 14.67 -18.11
N ASN A 684 11.82 15.67 -17.59
CA ASN A 684 12.28 17.05 -17.64
C ASN A 684 13.34 17.38 -16.56
N LEU A 685 13.35 16.65 -15.44
CA LEU A 685 14.15 17.03 -14.27
C LEU A 685 15.37 16.14 -14.01
N SER A 686 15.32 14.87 -14.40
CA SER A 686 16.40 13.89 -14.12
C SER A 686 17.78 14.32 -14.62
N GLY A 687 17.86 14.99 -15.78
CA GLY A 687 19.14 15.45 -16.35
C GLY A 687 19.87 16.51 -15.50
N ARG A 688 19.16 17.27 -14.66
CA ARG A 688 19.71 18.40 -13.86
C ARG A 688 19.92 18.07 -12.38
N LEU A 689 19.30 17.01 -11.89
CA LEU A 689 19.29 16.63 -10.48
C LEU A 689 20.28 15.50 -10.19
N SER A 690 20.79 15.44 -8.96
CA SER A 690 21.55 14.27 -8.49
C SER A 690 20.66 13.20 -7.87
N ALA A 691 19.50 13.57 -7.37
CA ALA A 691 18.50 12.67 -6.81
C ALA A 691 17.10 13.26 -6.98
N MET A 692 16.11 12.39 -7.06
CA MET A 692 14.69 12.72 -7.07
C MET A 692 13.91 11.66 -6.30
N ILE A 693 13.14 12.06 -5.30
CA ILE A 693 12.29 11.19 -4.48
C ILE A 693 10.83 11.55 -4.76
N TYR A 694 10.07 10.58 -5.28
CA TYR A 694 8.64 10.72 -5.54
C TYR A 694 7.82 10.45 -4.27
N THR A 695 6.86 11.31 -3.96
CA THR A 695 5.88 11.11 -2.89
C THR A 695 4.61 10.49 -3.49
N GLN A 696 4.20 9.27 -3.12
CA GLN A 696 4.80 8.30 -2.18
C GLN A 696 4.55 6.85 -2.67
N LEU A 697 5.03 5.82 -1.95
CA LEU A 697 4.88 4.40 -2.36
C LEU A 697 3.42 3.96 -2.44
N SER A 698 2.69 4.09 -1.35
CA SER A 698 1.32 3.59 -1.20
C SER A 698 0.43 4.68 -0.66
N ASP A 699 -0.88 4.53 -0.85
CA ASP A 699 -1.85 5.38 -0.17
C ASP A 699 -1.70 5.15 1.35
N VAL A 700 -1.72 6.22 2.13
CA VAL A 700 -1.63 6.16 3.59
C VAL A 700 -2.81 6.90 4.17
N GLU A 701 -3.70 6.15 4.82
CA GLU A 701 -4.95 6.68 5.40
C GLU A 701 -5.68 7.65 4.45
N LYS A 702 -5.63 8.96 4.74
CA LYS A 702 -6.28 10.04 3.97
C LYS A 702 -5.49 10.52 2.76
N GLU A 703 -4.19 10.26 2.72
CA GLU A 703 -3.30 10.60 1.61
C GLU A 703 -3.40 9.55 0.49
N LYS A 704 -4.07 9.93 -0.60
CA LYS A 704 -4.41 9.07 -1.74
C LYS A 704 -3.60 9.44 -2.98
N ASN A 705 -2.29 9.54 -2.77
CA ASN A 705 -1.23 9.93 -3.70
C ASN A 705 -0.13 8.85 -3.80
N GLY A 706 -0.42 7.63 -3.33
CA GLY A 706 0.47 6.50 -3.46
C GLY A 706 0.73 6.15 -4.90
N TYR A 707 1.92 5.61 -5.16
CA TYR A 707 2.27 4.98 -6.42
C TYR A 707 1.42 3.71 -6.55
N ARG A 708 0.20 3.89 -7.03
CA ARG A 708 -0.57 2.79 -7.59
C ARG A 708 0.10 2.44 -8.90
N GLU A 709 0.44 1.17 -9.10
CA GLU A 709 0.65 0.67 -10.45
C GLU A 709 -0.52 1.18 -11.29
N ALA A 710 -0.22 2.04 -12.27
CA ALA A 710 -1.19 2.48 -13.25
C ALA A 710 -1.60 1.23 -14.03
N ASP A 711 -2.63 0.57 -13.52
CA ASP A 711 -3.17 -0.69 -13.95
C ASP A 711 -2.13 -1.79 -14.28
N GLY A 712 -0.91 -1.82 -13.75
CA GLY A 712 0.12 -2.80 -14.16
C GLY A 712 0.57 -2.69 -15.63
N LEU A 713 0.47 -1.49 -16.23
CA LEU A 713 0.92 -1.22 -17.59
C LEU A 713 2.45 -1.37 -17.72
N THR A 714 2.90 -1.93 -18.86
CA THR A 714 4.32 -2.09 -19.18
C THR A 714 4.90 -0.84 -19.83
N ALA A 715 6.23 -0.69 -19.81
CA ALA A 715 6.92 0.35 -20.58
C ALA A 715 6.56 0.30 -22.07
N LEU A 716 6.33 -0.91 -22.61
CA LEU A 716 5.88 -1.11 -23.99
C LEU A 716 4.45 -0.59 -24.20
N SER A 717 3.49 -0.92 -23.33
CA SER A 717 2.11 -0.41 -23.47
C SER A 717 2.08 1.12 -23.39
N ILE A 718 2.88 1.71 -22.51
CA ILE A 718 2.98 3.16 -22.36
C ILE A 718 3.57 3.80 -23.62
N ALA A 719 4.72 3.33 -24.09
CA ALA A 719 5.35 3.85 -25.31
C ALA A 719 4.42 3.72 -26.53
N ALA A 720 3.76 2.58 -26.64
CA ALA A 720 2.81 2.28 -27.68
C ALA A 720 1.56 3.17 -27.59
N GLY A 721 1.09 3.48 -26.39
CA GLY A 721 -0.05 4.36 -26.06
C GLY A 721 0.25 5.86 -25.97
N LYS A 722 1.52 6.30 -26.13
CA LYS A 722 1.96 7.72 -26.27
C LYS A 722 2.52 8.15 -27.66
N LYS A 723 2.54 7.25 -28.63
CA LYS A 723 2.88 7.44 -30.06
C LYS A 723 4.36 7.48 -30.29
N HIS A 724 5.11 6.91 -29.35
CA HIS A 724 6.55 6.86 -29.42
C HIS A 724 6.95 5.67 -30.30
N LYS A 725 6.76 5.80 -31.61
CA LYS A 725 6.98 4.73 -32.58
C LYS A 725 8.38 4.11 -32.44
N THR A 726 9.43 4.93 -32.42
CA THR A 726 10.82 4.47 -32.27
C THR A 726 11.04 3.71 -30.96
N LEU A 727 10.51 4.22 -29.84
CA LEU A 727 10.63 3.57 -28.55
C LEU A 727 9.85 2.25 -28.52
N THR A 728 8.68 2.22 -29.13
CA THR A 728 7.85 1.02 -29.26
C THR A 728 8.54 -0.05 -30.10
N GLU A 729 9.17 0.33 -31.21
CA GLU A 729 9.98 -0.58 -32.03
C GLU A 729 11.15 -1.17 -31.23
N ILE A 730 11.88 -0.34 -30.48
CA ILE A 730 12.99 -0.80 -29.64
C ILE A 730 12.47 -1.78 -28.58
N LEU A 731 11.47 -1.38 -27.79
CA LEU A 731 10.94 -2.18 -26.69
C LEU A 731 10.34 -3.51 -27.19
N ALA A 732 9.62 -3.49 -28.31
CA ALA A 732 9.05 -4.70 -28.90
C ALA A 732 10.09 -5.64 -29.56
N THR A 733 11.36 -5.24 -29.65
CA THR A 733 12.47 -6.10 -30.10
C THR A 733 13.30 -6.70 -28.96
N CYS A 734 13.09 -6.25 -27.72
CA CYS A 734 13.79 -6.78 -26.56
C CYS A 734 13.33 -8.23 -26.28
N PRO A 735 14.24 -9.22 -26.16
CA PRO A 735 13.87 -10.62 -25.94
C PRO A 735 13.09 -10.89 -24.65
N GLU A 736 13.25 -10.02 -23.65
CA GLU A 736 12.63 -10.15 -22.33
C GLU A 736 11.23 -9.51 -22.25
N VAL A 737 10.81 -8.77 -23.29
CA VAL A 737 9.53 -8.06 -23.30
C VAL A 737 8.43 -8.93 -23.91
N ASP A 738 7.42 -9.25 -23.11
CA ASP A 738 6.19 -9.87 -23.60
C ASP A 738 5.25 -8.81 -24.20
N VAL A 739 5.11 -8.83 -25.53
CA VAL A 739 4.22 -7.93 -26.30
C VAL A 739 2.74 -8.08 -25.91
N ASN A 740 2.36 -9.20 -25.30
CA ASN A 740 1.01 -9.53 -24.88
C ASN A 740 0.76 -9.31 -23.39
N LYS A 741 1.77 -8.81 -22.65
CA LYS A 741 1.60 -8.56 -21.21
C LYS A 741 0.49 -7.55 -20.99
N ALA A 742 -0.61 -8.04 -20.42
CA ALA A 742 -1.78 -7.24 -20.09
C ALA A 742 -1.60 -6.54 -18.75
N SER A 743 -2.28 -5.41 -18.63
CA SER A 743 -2.54 -4.66 -17.40
C SER A 743 -3.35 -5.52 -16.40
N LEU A 744 -3.47 -5.09 -15.14
CA LEU A 744 -4.32 -5.66 -14.10
C LEU A 744 -5.80 -5.64 -14.49
N SER A 745 -6.27 -4.68 -15.29
CA SER A 745 -7.60 -4.70 -15.90
C SER A 745 -7.66 -5.48 -17.21
N GLY A 746 -6.59 -6.15 -17.62
CA GLY A 746 -6.53 -6.97 -18.83
C GLY A 746 -6.28 -6.21 -20.14
N ILE A 747 -5.85 -4.94 -20.07
CA ILE A 747 -5.56 -4.10 -21.25
C ILE A 747 -4.17 -4.46 -21.80
N THR A 748 -4.12 -4.92 -23.05
CA THR A 748 -2.86 -5.19 -23.76
C THR A 748 -2.35 -3.95 -24.49
N PRO A 749 -1.04 -3.89 -24.83
CA PRO A 749 -0.51 -2.83 -25.69
C PRO A 749 -1.30 -2.67 -27.00
N LEU A 750 -1.74 -3.79 -27.59
CA LEU A 750 -2.49 -3.79 -28.84
C LEU A 750 -3.90 -3.17 -28.67
N LEU A 751 -4.62 -3.51 -27.59
CA LEU A 751 -5.92 -2.92 -27.29
C LEU A 751 -5.78 -1.40 -27.07
N MET A 752 -4.80 -0.97 -26.29
CA MET A 752 -4.55 0.44 -26.02
C MET A 752 -4.28 1.24 -27.31
N VAL A 753 -3.42 0.73 -28.19
CA VAL A 753 -3.11 1.36 -29.48
C VAL A 753 -4.32 1.42 -30.41
N ALA A 754 -5.16 0.38 -30.37
CA ALA A 754 -6.38 0.33 -31.17
C ALA A 754 -7.41 1.38 -30.72
N GLU A 755 -7.59 1.57 -29.41
CA GLU A 755 -8.49 2.60 -28.85
C GLU A 755 -8.02 4.03 -29.11
N VAL A 756 -6.70 4.27 -29.10
CA VAL A 756 -6.14 5.61 -29.37
C VAL A 756 -6.00 5.88 -30.88
N GLY A 757 -5.98 4.83 -31.69
CA GLY A 757 -6.07 4.93 -33.15
C GLY A 757 -4.74 5.10 -33.88
N TRP A 758 -3.68 4.39 -33.49
CA TRP A 758 -2.35 4.53 -34.11
C TRP A 758 -1.95 3.35 -35.00
N PRO A 759 -2.30 3.41 -36.30
CA PRO A 759 -2.15 2.28 -37.22
C PRO A 759 -0.70 1.80 -37.40
N ASP A 760 0.27 2.71 -37.38
CA ASP A 760 1.69 2.34 -37.60
C ASP A 760 2.27 1.57 -36.41
N ILE A 761 1.86 1.90 -35.19
CA ILE A 761 2.31 1.18 -33.98
C ILE A 761 1.56 -0.15 -33.85
N LEU A 762 0.29 -0.17 -34.26
CA LEU A 762 -0.51 -1.37 -34.33
C LEU A 762 0.15 -2.44 -35.22
N ASP A 763 0.65 -2.04 -36.39
CA ASP A 763 1.44 -2.93 -37.27
C ASP A 763 2.67 -3.50 -36.58
N ILE A 764 3.42 -2.66 -35.86
CA ILE A 764 4.64 -3.08 -35.14
C ILE A 764 4.28 -4.16 -34.12
N LEU A 765 3.25 -3.93 -33.30
CA LEU A 765 2.83 -4.90 -32.28
C LEU A 765 2.36 -6.23 -32.91
N LEU A 766 1.56 -6.16 -33.97
CA LEU A 766 1.08 -7.37 -34.68
C LEU A 766 2.24 -8.16 -35.30
N GLN A 767 3.20 -7.49 -35.94
CA GLN A 767 4.41 -8.14 -36.49
C GLN A 767 5.27 -8.82 -35.41
N ARG A 768 5.13 -8.39 -34.15
CA ARG A 768 5.87 -8.94 -33.00
C ARG A 768 5.08 -9.99 -32.23
N GLY A 769 3.92 -10.41 -32.73
CA GLY A 769 3.14 -11.51 -32.15
C GLY A 769 2.08 -11.07 -31.15
N ALA A 770 1.61 -9.82 -31.22
CA ALA A 770 0.47 -9.39 -30.43
C ALA A 770 -0.79 -10.19 -30.81
N VAL A 771 -1.52 -10.70 -29.82
CA VAL A 771 -2.74 -11.50 -29.99
C VAL A 771 -3.90 -10.58 -30.37
N VAL A 772 -4.40 -10.74 -31.60
CA VAL A 772 -5.35 -9.81 -32.24
C VAL A 772 -6.69 -9.68 -31.51
N ASP A 773 -7.20 -10.78 -30.96
CA ASP A 773 -8.50 -10.85 -30.27
C ASP A 773 -8.37 -10.97 -28.74
N SER A 774 -7.23 -10.57 -28.17
CA SER A 774 -7.07 -10.54 -26.72
C SER A 774 -8.06 -9.56 -26.09
N ALA A 775 -8.75 -9.97 -25.04
CA ALA A 775 -9.79 -9.17 -24.40
C ALA A 775 -9.68 -9.19 -22.86
N PRO A 776 -9.93 -8.05 -22.19
CA PRO A 776 -10.05 -7.96 -20.74
C PRO A 776 -11.05 -8.97 -20.15
N SER A 777 -10.75 -9.53 -18.98
CA SER A 777 -11.66 -10.43 -18.24
C SER A 777 -11.49 -10.31 -16.73
N GLY A 778 -12.45 -10.83 -15.96
CA GLY A 778 -12.46 -10.80 -14.50
C GLY A 778 -13.08 -9.53 -13.89
N LYS A 779 -13.24 -9.52 -12.57
CA LYS A 779 -14.01 -8.52 -11.81
C LYS A 779 -13.56 -7.07 -12.08
N ARG A 780 -12.25 -6.82 -12.15
CA ARG A 780 -11.72 -5.47 -12.42
C ARG A 780 -12.09 -4.95 -13.82
N ALA A 781 -12.10 -5.83 -14.82
CA ALA A 781 -12.54 -5.49 -16.17
C ALA A 781 -14.07 -5.27 -16.24
N GLU A 782 -14.84 -5.99 -15.42
CA GLU A 782 -16.29 -5.82 -15.26
C GLU A 782 -16.63 -4.46 -14.63
N ASP A 783 -15.99 -4.12 -13.52
CA ASP A 783 -16.16 -2.85 -12.81
C ASP A 783 -15.85 -1.66 -13.74
N ASN A 784 -14.80 -1.80 -14.55
CA ASN A 784 -14.38 -0.80 -15.54
C ASN A 784 -15.20 -0.82 -16.85
N LYS A 785 -16.17 -1.72 -17.00
CA LYS A 785 -17.03 -1.87 -18.19
C LYS A 785 -16.25 -2.10 -19.50
N ILE A 786 -15.11 -2.77 -19.42
CA ILE A 786 -14.25 -3.11 -20.58
C ILE A 786 -14.15 -4.61 -20.85
N ALA A 787 -14.76 -5.44 -20.00
CA ALA A 787 -14.70 -6.89 -20.12
C ALA A 787 -15.21 -7.39 -21.49
N GLY A 788 -14.41 -8.26 -22.11
CA GLY A 788 -14.66 -8.83 -23.43
C GLY A 788 -14.41 -7.88 -24.60
N SER A 789 -13.92 -6.65 -24.39
CA SER A 789 -13.63 -5.69 -25.47
C SER A 789 -12.31 -6.01 -26.18
N THR A 790 -12.37 -6.48 -27.43
CA THR A 790 -11.18 -6.74 -28.27
C THR A 790 -10.62 -5.44 -28.86
N PRO A 791 -9.36 -5.44 -29.36
CA PRO A 791 -8.80 -4.32 -30.12
C PRO A 791 -9.72 -3.84 -31.26
N LEU A 792 -10.43 -4.76 -31.94
CA LEU A 792 -11.37 -4.41 -33.00
C LEU A 792 -12.58 -3.62 -32.49
N ILE A 793 -13.14 -4.03 -31.33
CA ILE A 793 -14.22 -3.30 -30.66
C ILE A 793 -13.71 -1.93 -30.18
N GLY A 794 -12.51 -1.87 -29.58
CA GLY A 794 -11.87 -0.63 -29.14
C GLY A 794 -11.67 0.38 -30.28
N ALA A 795 -11.05 -0.03 -31.38
CA ALA A 795 -10.84 0.82 -32.55
C ALA A 795 -12.17 1.31 -33.17
N THR A 796 -13.21 0.47 -33.13
CA THR A 796 -14.52 0.83 -33.66
C THR A 796 -15.25 1.82 -32.75
N LYS A 797 -15.18 1.63 -31.42
CA LYS A 797 -15.78 2.52 -30.41
C LYS A 797 -15.31 3.97 -30.56
N TYR A 798 -14.04 4.17 -30.90
CA TYR A 798 -13.43 5.50 -31.10
C TYR A 798 -13.31 5.93 -32.58
N ASN A 799 -13.96 5.20 -33.50
CA ASN A 799 -14.00 5.51 -34.94
C ASN A 799 -12.62 5.62 -35.62
N HIS A 800 -11.82 4.56 -35.52
CA HIS A 800 -10.50 4.46 -36.14
C HIS A 800 -10.49 3.48 -37.32
N PRO A 801 -11.03 3.84 -38.51
CA PRO A 801 -11.22 2.92 -39.64
C PRO A 801 -9.91 2.32 -40.16
N GLU A 802 -8.79 3.03 -40.10
CA GLU A 802 -7.48 2.46 -40.48
C GLU A 802 -7.00 1.38 -39.51
N CYS A 803 -7.27 1.52 -38.20
CA CYS A 803 -6.98 0.46 -37.23
C CYS A 803 -7.92 -0.74 -37.43
N VAL A 804 -9.21 -0.49 -37.64
CA VAL A 804 -10.21 -1.53 -37.98
C VAL A 804 -9.76 -2.33 -39.22
N LYS A 805 -9.37 -1.64 -40.30
CA LYS A 805 -8.88 -2.26 -41.52
C LYS A 805 -7.65 -3.15 -41.27
N ARG A 806 -6.68 -2.69 -40.49
CA ARG A 806 -5.44 -3.43 -40.18
C ARG A 806 -5.69 -4.63 -39.28
N LEU A 807 -6.56 -4.50 -38.28
CA LEU A 807 -6.95 -5.60 -37.41
C LEU A 807 -7.68 -6.70 -38.19
N LEU A 808 -8.64 -6.33 -39.06
CA LEU A 808 -9.32 -7.30 -39.93
C LEU A 808 -8.38 -7.98 -40.92
N ALA A 809 -7.40 -7.24 -41.47
CA ALA A 809 -6.36 -7.82 -42.32
C ALA A 809 -5.45 -8.81 -41.58
N ASN A 810 -5.37 -8.72 -40.24
CA ASN A 810 -4.67 -9.65 -39.36
C ASN A 810 -5.63 -10.63 -38.66
N HIS A 811 -6.76 -10.94 -39.31
CA HIS A 811 -7.71 -11.98 -38.88
C HIS A 811 -8.45 -11.72 -37.56
N ALA A 812 -8.61 -10.46 -37.14
CA ALA A 812 -9.51 -10.12 -36.03
C ALA A 812 -10.93 -10.62 -36.30
N ASN A 813 -11.58 -11.22 -35.31
CA ASN A 813 -12.94 -11.76 -35.45
C ASN A 813 -13.98 -10.62 -35.52
N PRO A 814 -14.64 -10.38 -36.67
CA PRO A 814 -15.65 -9.32 -36.79
C PRO A 814 -16.94 -9.60 -36.01
N ASN A 815 -17.14 -10.85 -35.57
CA ASN A 815 -18.32 -11.32 -34.87
C ASN A 815 -18.10 -11.52 -33.37
N HIS A 816 -16.94 -11.10 -32.83
CA HIS A 816 -16.73 -11.13 -31.39
C HIS A 816 -17.71 -10.18 -30.68
N GLN A 817 -18.28 -10.64 -29.57
CA GLN A 817 -19.16 -9.86 -28.70
C GLN A 817 -18.46 -9.65 -27.36
N ASN A 818 -18.53 -8.42 -26.83
CA ASN A 818 -18.10 -8.16 -25.46
C ASN A 818 -19.05 -8.81 -24.44
N GLN A 819 -18.78 -8.67 -23.13
CA GLN A 819 -19.61 -9.31 -22.11
C GLN A 819 -21.09 -8.87 -22.14
N SER A 820 -21.38 -7.66 -22.62
CA SER A 820 -22.75 -7.16 -22.84
C SER A 820 -23.40 -7.68 -24.13
N GLY A 821 -22.71 -8.51 -24.90
CA GLY A 821 -23.18 -9.05 -26.18
C GLY A 821 -23.02 -8.09 -27.37
N ILE A 822 -22.29 -6.98 -27.22
CA ILE A 822 -22.15 -5.96 -28.26
C ILE A 822 -20.99 -6.31 -29.19
N SER A 823 -21.24 -6.35 -30.51
CA SER A 823 -20.21 -6.51 -31.54
C SER A 823 -19.72 -5.18 -32.11
N ALA A 824 -18.58 -5.19 -32.81
CA ALA A 824 -18.06 -4.02 -33.49
C ALA A 824 -19.05 -3.45 -34.53
N LEU A 825 -19.75 -4.32 -35.28
CA LEU A 825 -20.71 -3.88 -36.30
C LEU A 825 -21.91 -3.16 -35.67
N MET A 826 -22.41 -3.65 -34.53
CA MET A 826 -23.50 -3.00 -33.80
C MET A 826 -23.10 -1.59 -33.32
N LEU A 827 -21.90 -1.45 -32.73
CA LEU A 827 -21.38 -0.15 -32.29
C LEU A 827 -21.25 0.83 -33.46
N ALA A 828 -20.62 0.40 -34.56
CA ALA A 828 -20.46 1.25 -35.74
C ALA A 828 -21.82 1.68 -36.32
N ALA A 829 -22.80 0.77 -36.32
CA ALA A 829 -24.14 1.00 -36.80
C ALA A 829 -24.91 2.01 -35.93
N GLU A 830 -24.84 1.90 -34.60
CA GLU A 830 -25.49 2.85 -33.67
C GLU A 830 -24.84 4.25 -33.74
N GLN A 831 -23.51 4.30 -33.72
CA GLN A 831 -22.76 5.55 -33.66
C GLN A 831 -22.68 6.30 -35.00
N GLY A 832 -23.02 5.64 -36.12
CA GLY A 832 -22.97 6.28 -37.44
C GLY A 832 -21.62 6.18 -38.15
N TYR A 833 -20.75 5.25 -37.76
CA TYR A 833 -19.39 5.10 -38.31
C TYR A 833 -19.40 4.31 -39.62
N PHE A 834 -19.86 4.95 -40.70
CA PHE A 834 -20.12 4.31 -41.99
C PHE A 834 -18.91 3.58 -42.61
N ASP A 835 -17.70 4.13 -42.49
CA ASP A 835 -16.49 3.48 -43.01
C ASP A 835 -16.15 2.21 -42.23
N CYS A 836 -16.31 2.23 -40.90
CA CYS A 836 -16.16 1.03 -40.07
C CYS A 836 -17.22 -0.03 -40.43
N VAL A 837 -18.49 0.37 -40.65
CA VAL A 837 -19.55 -0.54 -41.12
C VAL A 837 -19.15 -1.21 -42.44
N LYS A 838 -18.67 -0.45 -43.42
CA LYS A 838 -18.23 -1.03 -44.71
C LYS A 838 -17.12 -2.05 -44.53
N LEU A 839 -16.09 -1.72 -43.74
CA LEU A 839 -14.96 -2.60 -43.48
C LEU A 839 -15.39 -3.89 -42.79
N LEU A 840 -16.22 -3.79 -41.75
CA LEU A 840 -16.70 -4.94 -40.99
C LEU A 840 -17.58 -5.87 -41.84
N VAL A 841 -18.52 -5.31 -42.61
CA VAL A 841 -19.37 -6.11 -43.51
C VAL A 841 -18.55 -6.76 -44.63
N GLN A 842 -17.54 -6.06 -45.18
CA GLN A 842 -16.63 -6.65 -46.16
C GLN A 842 -15.78 -7.79 -45.59
N ALA A 843 -15.46 -7.74 -44.30
CA ALA A 843 -14.75 -8.79 -43.59
C ALA A 843 -15.63 -9.95 -43.09
N GLY A 844 -16.93 -9.94 -43.41
CA GLY A 844 -17.85 -11.03 -43.06
C GLY A 844 -18.50 -10.90 -41.69
N ALA A 845 -18.67 -9.68 -41.18
CA ALA A 845 -19.51 -9.44 -40.01
C ALA A 845 -20.95 -9.93 -40.26
N ASP A 846 -21.51 -10.66 -39.31
CA ASP A 846 -22.87 -11.18 -39.32
C ASP A 846 -23.86 -10.02 -39.09
N LEU A 847 -24.77 -9.86 -40.04
CA LEU A 847 -25.76 -8.78 -40.06
C LEU A 847 -26.90 -9.00 -39.05
N GLU A 848 -27.05 -10.22 -38.54
CA GLU A 848 -28.12 -10.62 -37.62
C GLU A 848 -27.61 -10.96 -36.20
N LEU A 849 -26.30 -10.84 -35.97
CA LEU A 849 -25.71 -11.07 -34.66
C LEU A 849 -26.29 -10.09 -33.64
N ALA A 850 -26.82 -10.64 -32.53
CA ALA A 850 -27.49 -9.87 -31.51
C ALA A 850 -27.10 -10.32 -30.08
N PRO A 851 -27.13 -9.41 -29.09
CA PRO A 851 -26.90 -9.73 -27.68
C PRO A 851 -27.94 -10.74 -27.16
N SER A 852 -27.51 -11.68 -26.34
CA SER A 852 -28.38 -12.65 -25.65
C SER A 852 -27.96 -12.84 -24.19
N GLY A 853 -28.85 -13.41 -23.36
CA GLY A 853 -28.59 -13.69 -21.94
C GLY A 853 -29.03 -12.60 -20.95
N GLN A 854 -28.83 -12.87 -19.66
CA GLN A 854 -29.39 -12.06 -18.56
C GLN A 854 -28.84 -10.63 -18.54
N LEU A 855 -27.53 -10.44 -18.78
CA LEU A 855 -26.93 -9.11 -18.77
C LEU A 855 -27.49 -8.24 -19.91
N ALA A 856 -27.63 -8.81 -21.11
CA ALA A 856 -28.26 -8.13 -22.25
C ALA A 856 -29.73 -7.77 -21.98
N LEU A 857 -30.47 -8.59 -21.23
CA LEU A 857 -31.83 -8.29 -20.79
C LEU A 857 -31.84 -7.10 -19.82
N THR A 858 -31.01 -7.11 -18.78
CA THR A 858 -30.94 -6.00 -17.80
C THR A 858 -30.53 -4.66 -18.43
N MET A 859 -29.79 -4.69 -19.53
CA MET A 859 -29.35 -3.49 -20.26
C MET A 859 -30.31 -3.09 -21.40
N ASN A 860 -31.43 -3.79 -21.60
CA ASN A 860 -32.35 -3.59 -22.72
C ASN A 860 -31.72 -3.75 -24.13
N LEU A 861 -30.66 -4.56 -24.25
CA LEU A 861 -29.93 -4.80 -25.49
C LEU A 861 -30.30 -6.11 -26.18
N CYS A 862 -31.00 -7.01 -25.48
CA CYS A 862 -31.26 -8.37 -25.94
C CYS A 862 -32.01 -8.41 -27.29
N GLY A 863 -31.41 -9.07 -28.29
CA GLY A 863 -31.99 -9.27 -29.62
C GLY A 863 -31.93 -8.04 -30.55
N GLN A 864 -31.20 -6.99 -30.20
CA GLN A 864 -30.98 -5.87 -31.13
C GLN A 864 -29.92 -6.24 -32.18
N THR A 865 -30.25 -6.20 -33.47
CA THR A 865 -29.31 -6.42 -34.58
C THR A 865 -28.60 -5.12 -35.00
N PRO A 866 -27.50 -5.17 -35.77
CA PRO A 866 -26.91 -3.97 -36.38
C PRO A 866 -27.91 -3.07 -37.12
N LEU A 867 -28.84 -3.67 -37.87
CA LEU A 867 -29.89 -2.92 -38.57
C LEU A 867 -30.84 -2.23 -37.57
N PHE A 868 -31.21 -2.91 -36.49
CA PHE A 868 -32.01 -2.32 -35.42
C PHE A 868 -31.31 -1.11 -34.79
N CYS A 869 -30.02 -1.24 -34.44
CA CYS A 869 -29.19 -0.17 -33.88
C CYS A 869 -29.11 1.05 -34.81
N ALA A 870 -28.84 0.84 -36.10
CA ALA A 870 -28.79 1.92 -37.09
C ALA A 870 -30.16 2.61 -37.27
N ALA A 871 -31.23 1.83 -37.34
CA ALA A 871 -32.58 2.34 -37.52
C ALA A 871 -33.05 3.18 -36.31
N LYS A 872 -32.86 2.66 -35.09
CA LYS A 872 -33.17 3.33 -33.82
C LYS A 872 -32.56 4.73 -33.72
N GLU A 873 -31.34 4.90 -34.22
CA GLU A 873 -30.60 6.17 -34.21
C GLU A 873 -30.72 6.99 -35.51
N GLY A 874 -31.53 6.53 -36.47
CA GLY A 874 -31.81 7.29 -37.68
C GLY A 874 -30.64 7.35 -38.68
N ARG A 875 -29.72 6.36 -38.67
CA ARG A 875 -28.53 6.35 -39.54
C ARG A 875 -28.88 5.91 -40.97
N ILE A 876 -29.49 6.80 -41.75
CA ILE A 876 -30.06 6.52 -43.08
C ILE A 876 -29.08 5.78 -44.01
N ASP A 877 -27.85 6.27 -44.15
CA ASP A 877 -26.85 5.67 -45.06
C ASP A 877 -26.44 4.26 -44.63
N ILE A 878 -26.34 4.01 -43.32
CA ILE A 878 -26.04 2.69 -42.76
C ILE A 878 -27.24 1.76 -42.92
N VAL A 879 -28.45 2.21 -42.62
CA VAL A 879 -29.69 1.42 -42.80
C VAL A 879 -29.78 0.97 -44.26
N LYS A 880 -29.65 1.90 -45.20
CA LYS A 880 -29.66 1.58 -46.64
C LYS A 880 -28.58 0.56 -46.99
N TYR A 881 -27.35 0.80 -46.54
CA TYR A 881 -26.24 -0.09 -46.85
C TYR A 881 -26.41 -1.50 -46.26
N LEU A 882 -26.89 -1.64 -45.03
CA LEU A 882 -27.13 -2.95 -44.41
C LEU A 882 -28.25 -3.72 -45.14
N LEU A 883 -29.34 -3.04 -45.52
CA LEU A 883 -30.43 -3.62 -46.31
C LEU A 883 -29.94 -4.06 -47.71
N ASP A 884 -29.15 -3.23 -48.38
CA ASP A 884 -28.52 -3.57 -49.67
C ASP A 884 -27.57 -4.79 -49.57
N ARG A 885 -27.08 -5.10 -48.37
CA ARG A 885 -26.24 -6.27 -48.06
C ARG A 885 -27.02 -7.47 -47.49
N GLY A 886 -28.35 -7.38 -47.44
CA GLY A 886 -29.22 -8.50 -47.09
C GLY A 886 -29.61 -8.58 -45.61
N ALA A 887 -29.41 -7.53 -44.81
CA ALA A 887 -29.92 -7.48 -43.44
C ALA A 887 -31.45 -7.62 -43.42
N ASN A 888 -31.98 -8.46 -42.53
CA ASN A 888 -33.38 -8.80 -42.46
C ASN A 888 -34.17 -7.79 -41.60
N PRO A 889 -35.05 -6.96 -42.18
CA PRO A 889 -35.80 -5.96 -41.41
C PRO A 889 -36.91 -6.56 -40.52
N ARG A 890 -37.12 -7.88 -40.57
CA ARG A 890 -38.16 -8.58 -39.80
C ARG A 890 -37.67 -9.18 -38.50
N VAL A 891 -36.35 -9.17 -38.23
CA VAL A 891 -35.83 -9.69 -36.96
C VAL A 891 -36.39 -8.85 -35.80
N GLN A 892 -36.89 -9.55 -34.79
CA GLN A 892 -37.47 -8.96 -33.59
C GLN A 892 -36.51 -9.14 -32.43
N ASN A 893 -36.39 -8.11 -31.60
CA ASN A 893 -35.69 -8.21 -30.34
C ASN A 893 -36.51 -9.04 -29.31
N HIS A 894 -35.97 -9.23 -28.11
CA HIS A 894 -36.65 -10.05 -27.08
C HIS A 894 -37.99 -9.46 -26.58
N TYR A 895 -38.27 -8.20 -26.92
CA TYR A 895 -39.53 -7.52 -26.63
C TYR A 895 -40.55 -7.63 -27.76
N GLY A 896 -40.26 -8.37 -28.83
CA GLY A 896 -41.15 -8.48 -29.99
C GLY A 896 -41.11 -7.27 -30.92
N VAL A 897 -40.04 -6.47 -30.87
CA VAL A 897 -39.95 -5.22 -31.63
C VAL A 897 -38.96 -5.37 -32.78
N SER A 898 -39.39 -5.04 -34.00
CA SER A 898 -38.53 -4.99 -35.19
C SER A 898 -37.87 -3.62 -35.37
N ALA A 899 -36.90 -3.53 -36.30
CA ALA A 899 -36.20 -2.28 -36.62
C ALA A 899 -37.13 -1.14 -37.09
N LEU A 900 -38.39 -1.42 -37.46
CA LEU A 900 -39.37 -0.45 -37.92
C LEU A 900 -40.00 0.39 -36.79
N TRP A 901 -40.15 -0.19 -35.60
CA TRP A 901 -41.00 0.38 -34.56
C TRP A 901 -40.48 1.70 -33.98
N ILE A 902 -39.20 1.75 -33.58
CA ILE A 902 -38.60 2.97 -33.01
C ILE A 902 -38.55 4.12 -34.04
N PRO A 903 -38.10 3.90 -35.29
CA PRO A 903 -38.18 4.92 -36.33
C PRO A 903 -39.59 5.46 -36.54
N ALA A 904 -40.61 4.58 -36.48
CA ALA A 904 -42.00 4.99 -36.64
C ALA A 904 -42.46 5.92 -35.51
N GLN A 905 -42.16 5.56 -34.25
CA GLN A 905 -42.43 6.39 -33.08
C GLN A 905 -41.69 7.74 -33.13
N LYS A 906 -40.42 7.75 -33.52
CA LYS A 906 -39.60 8.97 -33.61
C LYS A 906 -39.93 9.85 -34.83
N GLY A 907 -40.66 9.33 -35.82
CA GLY A 907 -41.04 10.07 -37.03
C GLY A 907 -39.93 10.11 -38.09
N MET A 908 -39.05 9.11 -38.13
CA MET A 908 -37.91 9.03 -39.04
C MET A 908 -38.36 8.56 -40.43
N LEU A 909 -39.07 9.43 -41.17
CA LEU A 909 -39.76 9.09 -42.42
C LEU A 909 -38.89 8.33 -43.43
N GLN A 910 -37.66 8.78 -43.69
CA GLN A 910 -36.77 8.13 -44.65
C GLN A 910 -36.32 6.74 -44.21
N VAL A 911 -36.05 6.53 -42.92
CA VAL A 911 -35.67 5.21 -42.38
C VAL A 911 -36.86 4.26 -42.44
N VAL A 912 -38.06 4.74 -42.08
CA VAL A 912 -39.31 3.99 -42.20
C VAL A 912 -39.54 3.57 -43.65
N GLU A 913 -39.38 4.49 -44.60
CA GLU A 913 -39.55 4.20 -46.02
C GLU A 913 -38.55 3.14 -46.52
N LEU A 914 -37.28 3.24 -46.15
CA LEU A 914 -36.25 2.25 -46.48
C LEU A 914 -36.60 0.86 -45.94
N LEU A 915 -36.99 0.77 -44.67
CA LEU A 915 -37.35 -0.50 -44.03
C LEU A 915 -38.60 -1.13 -44.67
N LEU A 916 -39.63 -0.33 -44.97
CA LEU A 916 -40.84 -0.82 -45.64
C LEU A 916 -40.56 -1.28 -47.08
N ASN A 917 -39.69 -0.58 -47.80
CA ASN A 917 -39.26 -0.99 -49.14
C ASN A 917 -38.48 -2.32 -49.11
N ALA A 918 -37.76 -2.59 -48.02
CA ALA A 918 -37.08 -3.86 -47.79
C ALA A 918 -37.99 -4.96 -47.18
N GLY A 919 -39.29 -4.68 -47.00
CA GLY A 919 -40.27 -5.68 -46.56
C GLY A 919 -40.42 -5.84 -45.05
N ALA A 920 -40.11 -4.80 -44.26
CA ALA A 920 -40.44 -4.73 -42.84
C ALA A 920 -41.95 -4.96 -42.59
N ASP A 921 -42.27 -5.67 -41.52
CA ASP A 921 -43.65 -5.98 -41.13
C ASP A 921 -44.26 -4.83 -40.30
N THR A 922 -45.41 -4.32 -40.76
CA THR A 922 -46.16 -3.21 -40.15
C THR A 922 -47.05 -3.64 -38.98
N HIS A 923 -47.15 -4.93 -38.69
CA HIS A 923 -48.04 -5.47 -37.66
C HIS A 923 -47.32 -5.94 -36.38
N VAL A 924 -45.98 -5.92 -36.38
CA VAL A 924 -45.16 -6.37 -35.24
C VAL A 924 -45.27 -5.39 -34.07
N ALA A 925 -45.66 -5.86 -32.89
CA ALA A 925 -45.87 -5.03 -31.71
C ALA A 925 -45.16 -5.60 -30.47
N PRO A 926 -44.73 -4.74 -29.52
CA PRO A 926 -44.11 -5.19 -28.29
C PRO A 926 -45.01 -6.13 -27.47
N PHE A 927 -44.41 -7.13 -26.81
CA PHE A 927 -45.09 -8.06 -25.90
C PHE A 927 -44.22 -8.44 -24.67
N GLY A 928 -44.84 -8.99 -23.63
CA GLY A 928 -44.16 -9.48 -22.41
C GLY A 928 -44.15 -8.50 -21.25
N ASN A 929 -43.57 -8.91 -20.12
CA ASN A 929 -43.63 -8.18 -18.84
C ASN A 929 -43.13 -6.73 -18.92
N LEU A 930 -42.00 -6.49 -19.60
CA LEU A 930 -41.47 -5.12 -19.73
C LEU A 930 -42.39 -4.24 -20.60
N ALA A 931 -42.97 -4.79 -21.66
CA ALA A 931 -43.93 -4.06 -22.48
C ALA A 931 -45.21 -3.74 -21.71
N ASP A 932 -45.60 -4.63 -20.78
CA ASP A 932 -46.74 -4.42 -19.88
C ASP A 932 -46.46 -3.32 -18.85
N GLU A 933 -45.28 -3.32 -18.22
CA GLU A 933 -44.86 -2.28 -17.28
C GLU A 933 -44.81 -0.89 -17.94
N LEU A 934 -44.36 -0.83 -19.19
CA LEU A 934 -44.30 0.40 -19.97
C LEU A 934 -45.64 0.78 -20.64
N ASN A 935 -46.69 -0.04 -20.48
CA ASN A 935 -48.00 0.13 -21.13
C ASN A 935 -47.92 0.28 -22.67
N ILE A 936 -46.97 -0.41 -23.30
CA ILE A 936 -46.75 -0.42 -24.76
C ILE A 936 -47.11 -1.74 -25.44
N THR A 937 -47.63 -2.71 -24.68
CA THR A 937 -48.05 -4.01 -25.22
C THR A 937 -49.11 -3.85 -26.31
N GLY A 938 -48.85 -4.43 -27.48
CA GLY A 938 -49.74 -4.35 -28.63
C GLY A 938 -49.64 -3.06 -29.45
N TRP A 939 -48.69 -2.15 -29.14
CA TRP A 939 -48.45 -0.96 -29.95
C TRP A 939 -47.79 -1.34 -31.28
N THR A 940 -48.56 -1.41 -32.36
CA THR A 940 -47.99 -1.52 -33.72
C THR A 940 -47.18 -0.27 -34.09
N PRO A 941 -46.31 -0.30 -35.11
CA PRO A 941 -45.61 0.89 -35.62
C PRO A 941 -46.58 2.02 -35.97
N LEU A 942 -47.78 1.69 -36.47
CA LEU A 942 -48.84 2.64 -36.76
C LEU A 942 -49.36 3.30 -35.47
N TYR A 943 -49.68 2.49 -34.45
CA TYR A 943 -50.13 3.02 -33.16
C TYR A 943 -49.07 3.91 -32.51
N ALA A 944 -47.81 3.48 -32.51
CA ALA A 944 -46.70 4.25 -31.95
C ALA A 944 -46.49 5.59 -32.68
N ALA A 945 -46.51 5.59 -34.02
CA ALA A 945 -46.43 6.82 -34.83
C ALA A 945 -47.63 7.75 -34.58
N MET A 946 -48.83 7.20 -34.45
CA MET A 946 -50.06 7.95 -34.16
C MET A 946 -50.00 8.60 -32.77
N LYS A 947 -49.63 7.84 -31.74
CA LYS A 947 -49.49 8.34 -30.36
C LYS A 947 -48.45 9.46 -30.26
N SER A 948 -47.38 9.35 -31.03
CA SER A 948 -46.32 10.36 -31.11
C SER A 948 -46.58 11.47 -32.15
N ARG A 949 -47.78 11.51 -32.74
CA ARG A 949 -48.25 12.53 -33.71
C ARG A 949 -47.32 12.68 -34.92
N LYS A 950 -46.77 11.57 -35.42
CA LYS A 950 -45.86 11.52 -36.58
C LYS A 950 -46.65 11.29 -37.87
N PHE A 951 -47.43 12.30 -38.25
CA PHE A 951 -48.47 12.17 -39.27
C PHE A 951 -47.98 11.73 -40.66
N ASP A 952 -46.81 12.18 -41.11
CA ASP A 952 -46.24 11.72 -42.40
C ASP A 952 -45.92 10.23 -42.37
N VAL A 953 -45.42 9.73 -41.24
CA VAL A 953 -45.16 8.31 -41.02
C VAL A 953 -46.46 7.52 -40.91
N VAL A 954 -47.48 8.07 -40.24
CA VAL A 954 -48.82 7.45 -40.17
C VAL A 954 -49.41 7.27 -41.58
N LYS A 955 -49.43 8.33 -42.38
CA LYS A 955 -49.91 8.29 -43.78
C LYS A 955 -49.13 7.26 -44.60
N LEU A 956 -47.80 7.20 -44.43
CA LEU A 956 -46.95 6.20 -45.10
C LEU A 956 -47.29 4.77 -44.66
N LEU A 957 -47.44 4.51 -43.36
CA LEU A 957 -47.72 3.17 -42.83
C LEU A 957 -49.09 2.65 -43.29
N LEU A 958 -50.13 3.50 -43.26
CA LEU A 958 -51.47 3.15 -43.76
C LEU A 958 -51.44 2.81 -45.25
N LYS A 959 -50.75 3.62 -46.06
CA LYS A 959 -50.54 3.36 -47.49
C LYS A 959 -49.81 2.04 -47.76
N ARG A 960 -48.99 1.58 -46.81
CA ARG A 960 -48.27 0.29 -46.88
C ARG A 960 -49.00 -0.86 -46.16
N GLY A 961 -50.30 -0.70 -45.88
CA GLY A 961 -51.16 -1.77 -45.37
C GLY A 961 -51.12 -1.98 -43.86
N ALA A 962 -50.63 -1.01 -43.08
CA ALA A 962 -50.73 -1.10 -41.62
C ALA A 962 -52.20 -1.13 -41.18
N ASN A 963 -52.54 -2.01 -40.24
CA ASN A 963 -53.92 -2.23 -39.80
C ASN A 963 -54.39 -1.12 -38.83
N PRO A 964 -55.34 -0.24 -39.22
CA PRO A 964 -55.86 0.81 -38.33
C PRO A 964 -56.74 0.26 -37.18
N ASN A 965 -57.11 -1.02 -37.23
CA ASN A 965 -57.98 -1.71 -36.26
C ASN A 965 -57.18 -2.60 -35.29
N ALA A 966 -55.85 -2.53 -35.29
CA ALA A 966 -55.04 -3.29 -34.35
C ALA A 966 -55.33 -2.83 -32.91
N VAL A 967 -55.73 -3.75 -32.05
CA VAL A 967 -56.15 -3.46 -30.66
C VAL A 967 -54.94 -3.60 -29.73
N THR A 968 -54.66 -2.57 -28.95
CA THR A 968 -53.66 -2.60 -27.88
C THR A 968 -54.16 -3.38 -26.66
N LYS A 969 -53.28 -3.70 -25.70
CA LYS A 969 -53.70 -4.34 -24.43
C LYS A 969 -54.74 -3.52 -23.64
N LEU A 970 -54.78 -2.20 -23.83
CA LEU A 970 -55.74 -1.29 -23.19
C LEU A 970 -57.03 -1.10 -24.01
N GLY A 971 -57.29 -1.93 -25.03
CA GLY A 971 -58.49 -1.82 -25.85
C GLY A 971 -58.52 -0.64 -26.84
N SER A 972 -57.45 0.17 -26.92
CA SER A 972 -57.36 1.28 -27.89
C SER A 972 -56.91 0.80 -29.28
N THR A 973 -57.39 1.45 -30.33
CA THR A 973 -56.97 1.23 -31.74
C THR A 973 -56.33 2.50 -32.31
N PRO A 974 -55.49 2.40 -33.36
CA PRO A 974 -55.00 3.57 -34.08
C PRO A 974 -56.11 4.52 -34.55
N PHE A 975 -57.26 3.99 -34.98
CA PHE A 975 -58.41 4.79 -35.39
C PHE A 975 -59.03 5.58 -34.23
N LEU A 976 -59.27 4.94 -33.07
CA LEU A 976 -59.77 5.65 -31.87
C LEU A 976 -58.83 6.81 -31.50
N LEU A 977 -57.52 6.57 -31.56
CA LEU A 977 -56.53 7.59 -31.25
C LEU A 977 -56.48 8.71 -32.29
N ALA A 978 -56.72 8.42 -33.57
CA ALA A 978 -56.88 9.44 -34.61
C ALA A 978 -58.12 10.33 -34.36
N SER A 979 -59.22 9.74 -33.89
CA SER A 979 -60.44 10.48 -33.50
C SER A 979 -60.20 11.40 -32.31
N GLU A 980 -59.46 10.97 -31.29
CA GLU A 980 -59.05 11.83 -30.16
C GLU A 980 -58.15 13.00 -30.59
N ILE A 981 -57.30 12.78 -31.58
CA ILE A 981 -56.37 13.80 -32.10
C ILE A 981 -57.12 14.89 -32.90
N CYS A 982 -58.30 14.59 -33.43
CA CYS A 982 -59.14 15.47 -34.25
C CYS A 982 -58.46 16.00 -35.53
N ASP A 983 -57.61 15.18 -36.18
CA ASP A 983 -56.97 15.51 -37.46
C ASP A 983 -57.73 14.86 -38.62
N LEU A 984 -58.46 15.66 -39.41
CA LEU A 984 -59.31 15.19 -40.50
C LEU A 984 -58.53 14.39 -41.55
N ASP A 985 -57.33 14.83 -41.93
CA ASP A 985 -56.52 14.14 -42.94
C ASP A 985 -56.14 12.72 -42.50
N ILE A 986 -55.92 12.54 -41.20
CA ILE A 986 -55.52 11.27 -40.61
C ILE A 986 -56.73 10.35 -40.42
N ILE A 987 -57.88 10.92 -40.05
CA ILE A 987 -59.15 10.19 -40.00
C ILE A 987 -59.50 9.68 -41.41
N GLU A 988 -59.44 10.54 -42.43
CA GLU A 988 -59.67 10.15 -43.83
C GLU A 988 -58.71 9.04 -44.26
N ALA A 989 -57.41 9.17 -43.98
CA ALA A 989 -56.43 8.13 -44.30
C ALA A 989 -56.71 6.79 -43.59
N CYS A 990 -57.23 6.81 -42.35
CA CYS A 990 -57.62 5.59 -41.65
C CYS A 990 -58.88 4.95 -42.25
N VAL A 991 -59.87 5.76 -42.64
CA VAL A 991 -61.10 5.29 -43.32
C VAL A 991 -60.75 4.63 -44.64
N GLU A 992 -59.87 5.26 -45.44
CA GLU A 992 -59.37 4.69 -46.70
C GLU A 992 -58.63 3.36 -46.50
N ALA A 993 -58.02 3.17 -45.33
CA ALA A 993 -57.36 1.93 -44.92
C ALA A 993 -58.31 0.90 -44.26
N ASN A 994 -59.64 1.07 -44.41
CA ASN A 994 -60.69 0.22 -43.84
C ASN A 994 -60.73 0.20 -42.29
N ALA A 995 -60.62 1.37 -41.66
CA ALA A 995 -60.90 1.50 -40.23
C ALA A 995 -62.34 1.08 -39.88
N ASP A 996 -62.50 0.37 -38.77
CA ASP A 996 -63.79 0.00 -38.19
C ASP A 996 -64.36 1.19 -37.42
N LEU A 997 -65.34 1.85 -38.05
CA LEU A 997 -65.98 3.06 -37.52
C LEU A 997 -66.89 2.78 -36.32
N ASP A 998 -67.32 1.53 -36.17
CA ASP A 998 -68.24 1.09 -35.12
C ASP A 998 -67.51 0.36 -33.98
N PHE A 999 -66.16 0.37 -33.99
CA PHE A 999 -65.37 -0.30 -32.97
C PHE A 999 -65.64 0.28 -31.57
N ALA A 1000 -66.11 -0.58 -30.67
CA ALA A 1000 -66.31 -0.28 -29.26
C ALA A 1000 -65.46 -1.23 -28.39
N PRO A 1001 -64.58 -0.71 -27.52
CA PRO A 1001 -63.84 -1.56 -26.58
C PRO A 1001 -64.82 -2.28 -25.63
N SER A 1002 -64.60 -3.56 -25.36
CA SER A 1002 -65.50 -4.40 -24.55
C SER A 1002 -64.85 -4.88 -23.26
N GLY A 1003 -65.58 -4.94 -22.14
CA GLY A 1003 -65.09 -5.48 -20.85
C GLY A 1003 -64.40 -4.44 -19.95
N SER A 1004 -63.55 -4.92 -19.02
CA SER A 1004 -62.75 -4.08 -18.08
C SER A 1004 -61.77 -3.12 -18.76
N ASP A 1005 -61.57 -3.28 -20.07
CA ASP A 1005 -60.69 -2.43 -20.89
C ASP A 1005 -61.34 -1.06 -21.20
N ALA A 1006 -62.67 -0.96 -21.12
CA ALA A 1006 -63.40 0.30 -21.27
C ALA A 1006 -63.22 1.26 -20.07
N ASP A 1007 -62.96 0.74 -18.86
CA ASP A 1007 -62.79 1.55 -17.65
C ASP A 1007 -61.41 2.23 -17.54
N ASN A 1008 -60.40 1.70 -18.25
CA ASN A 1008 -59.03 2.25 -18.29
C ASN A 1008 -58.83 3.30 -19.39
N LEU A 1009 -59.67 3.27 -20.42
CA LEU A 1009 -59.78 4.32 -21.40
C LEU A 1009 -60.61 5.43 -20.74
N ASN A 1010 -59.94 6.45 -20.20
CA ASN A 1010 -60.58 7.61 -19.58
C ASN A 1010 -61.29 8.49 -20.64
N ILE A 1011 -62.18 7.89 -21.43
CA ILE A 1011 -63.06 8.52 -22.40
C ILE A 1011 -64.25 9.05 -21.60
N THR A 1012 -63.99 10.00 -20.70
CA THR A 1012 -65.06 10.89 -20.22
C THR A 1012 -65.37 11.83 -21.37
N GLY A 1013 -66.56 11.67 -21.95
CA GLY A 1013 -66.99 12.36 -23.15
C GLY A 1013 -66.72 13.87 -23.16
N GLN A 1014 -66.08 14.30 -24.25
CA GLN A 1014 -66.36 15.58 -24.91
C GLN A 1014 -66.47 15.34 -26.40
#